data_AF-A0A6J0SJF6-F1
#
_entry.id   AF-A0A6J0SJF6-F1
#
_cell.length_a   1.000
_cell.length_b   1.000
_cell.length_c   1.000
_cell.angle_alpha   90.00
_cell.angle_beta   90.00
_cell.angle_gamma   90.00
#
_symmetry.space_group_name_H-M   'P 1'
#
loop_
_entity.id
_entity.type
_entity.pdbx_description
1 polymer ?
#
loop_
_entity_poly.entity_id
_entity_poly.type
_entity_poly.pdbx_seq_one_letter_code
_entity_poly.pdbx_strand_id
1 'polypeptide(L)'
;MEAAGVAPIRAQYLSTKEEFHAYLDREGEPLPDEDGDEDVERDAAGDPSEPPAKLQKLEEDQDKAPPEGPGKEATGPKGKRARGQNKSRPRVKPTDYEKHRLCLSIVQERGEKCFVGPRCRFLHDVKEYLATKPPDLGERCVLYETFGRCNYGATCRFAGAHLGEDFENLVNPDLLKQWEGKTLVKNHLSKDLQRELRKKKFSFEASREYLNRLAKRNHIKGAGSKGGGEAEAADLAGRVGLDGATEEVVDVARLSQDGDPALGAAENPSSVAAPSEPIPKRVGAVTDEDLVRLRPCEKRKLDLNGKLYLAPLTTCGNLPFRRICKRYGADVTCGEMAMCTNLLQGQSSEWALLKRHHTEDLFGVQLEGAFPDTMTRCAELLNKTIEVDFVDVNVGCPIDLVYNKGGGCALMNRVNKLEAIVRGMNYVLDAPLTVKIRTGVHEKTNLAHKIIPSLRDWGVSLVTLHGRSREQRYTKVADWDYIAECAKIANPMPLFGNGDIFSFEDARRATETGVSGIMIARGALIKPWIFTEIKEQRHWDISSAERLEILKDYTRYGLEHWGSDTMGVERTRRFLLEWLSFMCRYIPTGLLEHLPQRINERPPYYLGRDYLETLMASQNVGDWIKISEMLLGPVPANFTFLPKHKANSYK
;
A
#
# COMPACT_ATOMS: atom_id res chain seq x y z
N MET A 1 -13.92 1.46 28.91
CA MET A 1 -12.62 1.08 28.29
C MET A 1 -12.48 -0.40 28.57
N GLU A 2 -12.81 -1.28 27.63
CA GLU A 2 -12.62 -2.72 27.88
C GLU A 2 -11.11 -3.00 27.91
N ALA A 3 -10.64 -3.62 28.99
CA ALA A 3 -9.26 -4.07 29.10
C ALA A 3 -8.93 -5.01 27.93
N ALA A 4 -7.64 -5.14 27.58
CA ALA A 4 -7.21 -6.13 26.61
C ALA A 4 -7.50 -7.53 27.20
N GLY A 5 -8.62 -8.13 26.80
CA GLY A 5 -9.03 -9.45 27.23
C GLY A 5 -8.19 -10.56 26.59
N VAL A 6 -8.36 -11.78 27.11
CA VAL A 6 -7.91 -13.00 26.45
C VAL A 6 -8.99 -13.40 25.46
N ALA A 7 -8.60 -13.89 24.28
CA ALA A 7 -9.59 -14.37 23.31
C ALA A 7 -10.30 -15.61 23.88
N PRO A 8 -11.64 -15.70 23.75
CA PRO A 8 -12.45 -16.74 24.39
C PRO A 8 -12.37 -18.04 23.60
N ILE A 9 -11.24 -18.75 23.68
CA ILE A 9 -11.04 -20.03 23.00
C ILE A 9 -11.55 -21.15 23.90
N ARG A 10 -12.35 -22.08 23.35
CA ARG A 10 -12.90 -23.22 24.10
C ARG A 10 -11.78 -24.02 24.74
N ALA A 11 -11.98 -24.42 26.00
CA ALA A 11 -10.97 -25.09 26.83
C ALA A 11 -10.26 -26.28 26.14
N GLN A 12 -10.97 -27.06 25.33
CA GLN A 12 -10.43 -28.21 24.60
C GLN A 12 -9.36 -27.90 23.56
N TYR A 13 -9.20 -26.64 23.14
CA TYR A 13 -8.18 -26.19 22.18
C TYR A 13 -7.02 -25.46 22.85
N LEU A 14 -7.14 -25.10 24.13
CA LEU A 14 -6.08 -24.38 24.85
C LEU A 14 -4.85 -25.29 25.00
N SER A 15 -3.67 -24.69 24.90
CA SER A 15 -2.40 -25.40 24.99
C SER A 15 -1.33 -24.52 25.63
N THR A 16 -0.24 -25.12 26.10
CA THR A 16 0.93 -24.38 26.56
C THR A 16 1.77 -23.87 25.38
N LYS A 17 2.73 -22.98 25.64
CA LYS A 17 3.64 -22.50 24.60
C LYS A 17 4.53 -23.64 24.09
N GLU A 18 4.98 -24.48 25.01
CA GLU A 18 5.88 -25.59 24.79
C GLU A 18 5.19 -26.66 23.93
N GLU A 19 3.97 -27.05 24.29
CA GLU A 19 3.14 -27.97 23.50
C GLU A 19 2.84 -27.41 22.11
N PHE A 20 2.47 -26.12 22.01
CA PHE A 20 2.18 -25.48 20.72
C PHE A 20 3.37 -25.58 19.75
N HIS A 21 4.57 -25.27 20.23
CA HIS A 21 5.78 -25.34 19.41
C HIS A 21 6.22 -26.78 19.14
N ALA A 22 6.14 -27.66 20.13
CA ALA A 22 6.45 -29.08 19.96
C ALA A 22 5.53 -29.73 18.90
N TYR A 23 4.24 -29.40 18.91
CA TYR A 23 3.28 -29.88 17.92
C TYR A 23 3.63 -29.38 16.50
N LEU A 24 4.10 -28.14 16.37
CA LEU A 24 4.51 -27.57 15.08
C LEU A 24 5.81 -28.20 14.55
N ASP A 25 6.79 -28.41 15.42
CA ASP A 25 8.09 -29.00 15.10
C ASP A 25 7.96 -30.47 14.69
N ARG A 26 6.97 -31.18 15.26
CA ARG A 26 6.65 -32.58 14.94
C ARG A 26 5.66 -32.76 13.79
N GLU A 27 5.37 -31.69 13.05
CA GLU A 27 4.44 -31.73 11.91
C GLU A 27 3.03 -32.27 12.26
N GLY A 28 2.61 -32.09 13.51
CA GLY A 28 1.30 -32.51 13.99
C GLY A 28 1.24 -33.93 14.57
N GLU A 29 2.36 -34.63 14.67
CA GLU A 29 2.42 -35.91 15.39
C GLU A 29 2.19 -35.73 16.90
N PRO A 30 1.40 -36.62 17.55
CA PRO A 30 1.16 -36.54 18.99
C PRO A 30 2.45 -36.72 19.79
N LEU A 31 2.51 -36.11 20.98
CA LEU A 31 3.59 -36.37 21.93
C LEU A 31 3.64 -37.86 22.26
N PRO A 32 4.83 -38.46 22.47
CA PRO A 32 4.91 -39.85 22.88
C PRO A 32 4.24 -39.92 24.26
N ASP A 33 3.38 -40.91 24.48
CA ASP A 33 2.85 -41.15 25.82
C ASP A 33 4.05 -41.34 26.77
N GLU A 34 4.23 -40.45 27.73
CA GLU A 34 5.09 -40.74 28.86
C GLU A 34 4.36 -41.81 29.68
N ASP A 35 4.68 -43.08 29.40
CA ASP A 35 4.32 -44.20 30.25
C ASP A 35 4.87 -43.94 31.67
N GLY A 36 4.00 -43.56 32.61
CA GLY A 36 4.34 -43.45 34.02
C GLY A 36 3.27 -42.72 34.83
N ASP A 37 2.44 -43.51 35.53
CA ASP A 37 1.54 -43.08 36.59
C ASP A 37 2.12 -41.95 37.45
N GLU A 38 1.39 -40.83 37.55
CA GLU A 38 1.08 -40.17 38.82
C GLU A 38 -0.09 -39.21 38.58
N ASP A 39 -1.20 -39.46 39.27
CA ASP A 39 -2.32 -38.53 39.43
C ASP A 39 -1.81 -37.22 40.03
N VAL A 40 -1.44 -36.25 39.19
CA VAL A 40 -1.21 -34.88 39.63
C VAL A 40 -2.48 -34.08 39.37
N GLU A 41 -3.19 -33.77 40.46
CA GLU A 41 -4.29 -32.82 40.45
C GLU A 41 -3.93 -31.58 39.62
N ARG A 42 -4.80 -31.22 38.67
CA ARG A 42 -4.68 -29.99 37.88
C ARG A 42 -4.93 -28.78 38.77
N ASP A 43 -3.95 -28.42 39.57
CA ASP A 43 -3.92 -27.17 40.32
C ASP A 43 -3.37 -26.05 39.43
N ALA A 44 -4.25 -25.09 39.15
CA ALA A 44 -3.90 -23.82 38.51
C ALA A 44 -3.09 -22.95 39.49
N ALA A 45 -1.79 -23.21 39.62
CA ALA A 45 -0.85 -22.36 40.34
C ALA A 45 0.35 -22.01 39.45
N GLY A 46 0.45 -20.74 39.07
CA GLY A 46 1.46 -20.23 38.14
C GLY A 46 2.88 -20.21 38.69
N ASP A 47 3.84 -20.56 37.84
CA ASP A 47 5.27 -20.40 38.06
C ASP A 47 5.67 -18.90 38.06
N PRO A 48 6.40 -18.39 39.07
CA PRO A 48 6.81 -16.98 39.15
C PRO A 48 7.87 -16.53 38.12
N SER A 49 8.35 -17.42 37.24
CA SER A 49 9.40 -17.10 36.26
C SER A 49 8.91 -16.79 34.82
N GLU A 50 7.58 -16.71 34.63
CA GLU A 50 6.97 -16.36 33.34
C GLU A 50 7.05 -14.85 32.99
N PRO A 51 7.34 -14.47 31.73
CA PRO A 51 6.99 -13.14 31.26
C PRO A 51 5.46 -13.04 31.20
N PRO A 52 4.82 -12.13 31.96
CA PRO A 52 3.38 -12.20 32.19
C PRO A 52 2.61 -12.21 30.88
N ALA A 53 1.68 -13.16 30.75
CA ALA A 53 0.62 -13.14 29.77
C ALA A 53 -0.20 -11.86 29.95
N LYS A 54 0.25 -10.79 29.28
CA LYS A 54 -0.49 -9.61 28.77
C LYS A 54 -1.67 -9.05 29.59
N LEU A 55 -1.64 -9.17 30.91
CA LEU A 55 -2.44 -8.41 31.87
C LEU A 55 -1.58 -7.27 32.42
N GLN A 56 -2.05 -6.03 32.30
CA GLN A 56 -1.53 -4.92 33.11
C GLN A 56 -2.71 -4.31 33.85
N LYS A 57 -2.59 -4.32 35.19
CA LYS A 57 -3.39 -3.54 36.14
C LYS A 57 -3.49 -2.09 35.65
N LEU A 58 -4.72 -1.62 35.54
CA LEU A 58 -5.07 -0.21 35.65
C LEU A 58 -5.18 0.15 37.13
N GLU A 59 -5.11 1.45 37.42
CA GLU A 59 -5.32 2.13 38.72
C GLU A 59 -4.08 2.17 39.64
N GLU A 60 -3.69 3.28 40.27
CA GLU A 60 -4.35 4.52 40.67
C GLU A 60 -3.27 5.60 40.88
N ASP A 61 -3.53 6.84 40.46
CA ASP A 61 -2.70 8.01 40.74
C ASP A 61 -3.45 8.84 41.79
N GLN A 62 -3.09 8.70 43.07
CA GLN A 62 -3.53 9.61 44.14
C GLN A 62 -2.36 9.91 45.09
N ASP A 63 -2.05 11.21 45.16
CA ASP A 63 -1.44 11.98 46.23
C ASP A 63 -0.60 11.26 47.30
N LYS A 64 0.70 11.57 47.32
CA LYS A 64 1.44 11.99 48.54
C LYS A 64 2.83 12.57 48.24
N ALA A 65 3.12 13.65 48.96
CA ALA A 65 4.37 14.43 48.97
C ALA A 65 5.60 13.61 49.44
N PRO A 66 6.85 14.08 49.19
CA PRO A 66 8.05 13.25 49.29
C PRO A 66 8.60 13.18 50.72
N PRO A 67 9.34 12.10 51.05
CA PRO A 67 10.48 12.25 51.94
C PRO A 67 11.80 11.76 51.31
N GLU A 68 12.84 12.40 51.81
CA GLU A 68 14.24 12.34 51.43
C GLU A 68 14.93 11.01 51.81
N GLY A 69 15.97 10.62 51.06
CA GLY A 69 16.92 9.58 51.47
C GLY A 69 17.63 8.88 50.31
N PRO A 70 18.99 8.85 50.25
CA PRO A 70 19.71 8.37 49.08
C PRO A 70 20.00 6.87 49.17
N GLY A 71 19.52 6.11 48.20
CA GLY A 71 19.87 4.70 48.01
C GLY A 71 20.11 4.42 46.53
N LYS A 72 21.37 4.25 46.15
CA LYS A 72 21.77 3.87 44.78
C LYS A 72 21.40 2.41 44.54
N GLU A 73 20.40 2.16 43.71
CA GLU A 73 20.29 0.91 42.95
C GLU A 73 20.09 1.22 41.46
N ALA A 74 20.98 0.65 40.65
CA ALA A 74 21.02 0.81 39.21
C ALA A 74 19.82 0.10 38.56
N THR A 75 18.84 0.88 38.13
CA THR A 75 17.74 0.37 37.31
C THR A 75 18.19 0.26 35.85
N GLY A 76 18.33 -0.97 35.36
CA GLY A 76 18.52 -1.26 33.94
C GLY A 76 17.34 -0.73 33.10
N PRO A 77 17.53 -0.44 31.81
CA PRO A 77 16.51 0.21 31.00
C PRO A 77 15.31 -0.72 30.79
N LYS A 78 14.16 -0.34 31.38
CA LYS A 78 12.84 -0.93 31.09
C LYS A 78 12.61 -0.92 29.57
N GLY A 79 12.58 -2.10 28.96
CA GLY A 79 12.41 -2.28 27.52
C GLY A 79 11.13 -1.61 27.02
N LYS A 80 11.27 -0.51 26.27
CA LYS A 80 10.16 0.11 25.54
C LYS A 80 9.62 -0.90 24.52
N ARG A 81 8.36 -1.31 24.67
CA ARG A 81 7.65 -2.20 23.74
C ARG A 81 7.87 -1.76 22.28
N ALA A 82 8.34 -2.67 21.43
CA ALA A 82 8.58 -2.43 20.01
C ALA A 82 7.25 -2.32 19.23
N ARG A 83 6.56 -1.18 19.30
CA ARG A 83 5.37 -0.89 18.47
C ARG A 83 5.76 -0.09 17.23
N GLY A 84 5.03 -0.24 16.13
CA GLY A 84 5.23 0.52 14.89
C GLY A 84 5.79 -0.30 13.72
N GLN A 85 6.55 0.33 12.83
CA GLN A 85 7.15 -0.30 11.65
C GLN A 85 8.63 -0.66 11.90
N ASN A 86 9.09 -1.77 11.32
CA ASN A 86 10.50 -2.14 11.24
C ASN A 86 11.19 -1.26 10.19
N LYS A 87 12.06 -0.34 10.65
CA LYS A 87 12.74 0.65 9.79
C LYS A 87 14.05 0.12 9.18
N SER A 88 14.70 -0.86 9.81
CA SER A 88 16.00 -1.43 9.38
C SER A 88 15.84 -2.79 8.70
N ARG A 89 14.94 -2.90 7.73
CA ARG A 89 14.73 -4.16 6.99
C ARG A 89 15.88 -4.39 5.99
N PRO A 90 16.42 -5.62 5.88
CA PRO A 90 17.39 -5.97 4.84
C PRO A 90 16.87 -5.62 3.45
N ARG A 91 17.73 -4.98 2.63
CA ARG A 91 17.43 -4.72 1.22
C ARG A 91 18.03 -5.85 0.39
N VAL A 92 17.18 -6.77 -0.08
CA VAL A 92 17.62 -7.78 -1.05
C VAL A 92 17.80 -7.11 -2.40
N LYS A 93 18.99 -7.22 -3.02
CA LYS A 93 19.22 -6.66 -4.35
C LYS A 93 18.69 -7.67 -5.37
N PRO A 94 17.95 -7.24 -6.41
CA PRO A 94 17.46 -8.14 -7.46
C PRO A 94 18.55 -8.92 -8.21
N THR A 95 19.81 -8.49 -8.09
CA THR A 95 20.98 -9.12 -8.70
C THR A 95 21.47 -10.35 -7.97
N ASP A 96 20.99 -10.60 -6.75
CA ASP A 96 21.58 -11.63 -5.88
C ASP A 96 21.07 -13.05 -6.24
N TYR A 97 19.99 -13.15 -7.01
CA TYR A 97 19.32 -14.42 -7.33
C TYR A 97 19.94 -15.17 -8.50
N GLU A 98 20.50 -14.47 -9.49
CA GLU A 98 21.03 -15.08 -10.72
C GLU A 98 22.36 -14.45 -11.11
N LYS A 99 23.43 -15.24 -11.00
CA LYS A 99 24.79 -14.86 -11.44
C LYS A 99 24.89 -14.77 -12.97
N HIS A 100 24.23 -15.69 -13.67
CA HIS A 100 24.20 -15.76 -15.12
C HIS A 100 22.76 -15.56 -15.60
N ARG A 101 22.54 -14.60 -16.50
CA ARG A 101 21.19 -14.29 -17.03
C ARG A 101 21.15 -14.56 -18.52
N LEU A 102 20.00 -15.05 -18.97
CA LEU A 102 19.71 -15.22 -20.38
C LEU A 102 19.53 -13.86 -21.08
N CYS A 103 19.98 -13.77 -22.33
CA CYS A 103 19.84 -12.57 -23.13
C CYS A 103 18.38 -12.20 -23.36
N LEU A 104 18.03 -10.92 -23.22
CA LEU A 104 16.65 -10.44 -23.36
C LEU A 104 16.05 -10.74 -24.74
N SER A 105 16.86 -10.71 -25.81
CA SER A 105 16.41 -11.07 -27.17
C SER A 105 15.91 -12.51 -27.25
N ILE A 106 16.54 -13.42 -26.49
CA ILE A 106 16.17 -14.83 -26.41
C ILE A 106 14.97 -15.00 -25.51
N VAL A 107 14.96 -14.38 -24.33
CA VAL A 107 13.79 -14.40 -23.41
C VAL A 107 12.52 -13.90 -24.10
N GLN A 108 12.64 -12.90 -24.97
CA GLN A 108 11.50 -12.34 -25.71
C GLN A 108 11.17 -13.10 -26.99
N GLU A 109 11.96 -14.11 -27.37
CA GLU A 109 11.80 -14.87 -28.62
C GLU A 109 11.73 -13.95 -29.86
N ARG A 110 12.45 -12.81 -29.82
CA ARG A 110 12.37 -11.74 -30.85
C ARG A 110 13.41 -11.86 -31.97
N GLY A 111 13.99 -13.04 -32.16
CA GLY A 111 14.80 -13.39 -33.33
C GLY A 111 16.17 -14.01 -33.01
N GLU A 112 16.79 -14.58 -34.04
CA GLU A 112 18.07 -15.32 -34.00
C GLU A 112 19.29 -14.46 -33.60
N LYS A 113 19.14 -13.13 -33.54
CA LYS A 113 20.25 -12.19 -33.30
C LYS A 113 20.00 -11.30 -32.10
N CYS A 114 20.98 -11.26 -31.20
CA CYS A 114 21.00 -10.38 -30.05
C CYS A 114 21.04 -8.89 -30.46
N PHE A 115 20.17 -8.06 -29.87
CA PHE A 115 20.13 -6.60 -30.13
C PHE A 115 21.42 -5.88 -29.72
N VAL A 116 22.12 -6.40 -28.71
CA VAL A 116 23.41 -5.86 -28.24
C VAL A 116 24.59 -6.37 -29.08
N GLY A 117 24.39 -7.46 -29.83
CA GLY A 117 25.41 -8.09 -30.66
C GLY A 117 26.53 -8.78 -29.85
N PRO A 118 27.76 -8.88 -30.39
CA PRO A 118 28.87 -9.63 -29.78
C PRO A 118 29.34 -9.10 -28.42
N ARG A 119 28.97 -7.86 -28.06
CA ARG A 119 29.31 -7.25 -26.76
C ARG A 119 28.32 -7.60 -25.65
N CYS A 120 27.34 -8.47 -25.94
CA CYS A 120 26.34 -8.87 -24.96
C CYS A 120 26.97 -9.75 -23.88
N ARG A 121 26.84 -9.32 -22.62
CA ARG A 121 27.35 -10.03 -21.43
C ARG A 121 26.43 -11.14 -20.90
N PHE A 122 25.30 -11.38 -21.57
CA PHE A 122 24.29 -12.34 -21.15
C PHE A 122 24.45 -13.65 -21.93
N LEU A 123 24.00 -14.75 -21.35
CA LEU A 123 24.06 -16.06 -22.01
C LEU A 123 23.17 -16.07 -23.25
N HIS A 124 23.65 -16.72 -24.31
CA HIS A 124 22.88 -16.96 -25.53
C HIS A 124 22.52 -18.43 -25.74
N ASP A 125 23.14 -19.33 -24.97
CA ASP A 125 22.79 -20.75 -24.94
C ASP A 125 21.75 -21.00 -23.84
N VAL A 126 20.57 -21.46 -24.25
CA VAL A 126 19.46 -21.78 -23.33
C VAL A 126 19.80 -23.00 -22.48
N LYS A 127 20.49 -24.00 -23.05
CA LYS A 127 20.91 -25.21 -22.34
C LYS A 127 21.92 -24.88 -21.24
N GLU A 128 22.90 -24.03 -21.57
CA GLU A 128 23.86 -23.54 -20.57
C GLU A 128 23.14 -22.76 -19.46
N TYR A 129 22.21 -21.88 -19.82
CA TYR A 129 21.42 -21.14 -18.82
C TYR A 129 20.63 -22.06 -17.91
N LEU A 130 19.89 -23.03 -18.46
CA LEU A 130 19.08 -23.98 -17.70
C LEU A 130 19.94 -24.83 -16.75
N ALA A 131 21.17 -25.18 -17.13
CA ALA A 131 22.10 -25.89 -16.26
C ALA A 131 22.57 -25.05 -15.06
N THR A 132 22.57 -23.72 -15.17
CA THR A 132 22.89 -22.81 -14.05
C THR A 132 21.68 -22.40 -13.21
N LYS A 133 20.47 -22.57 -13.75
CA LYS A 133 19.22 -22.23 -13.09
C LYS A 133 18.92 -23.27 -12.00
N PRO A 134 18.43 -22.88 -10.82
CA PRO A 134 18.02 -23.88 -9.82
C PRO A 134 16.92 -24.81 -10.36
N PRO A 135 16.71 -26.00 -9.79
CA PRO A 135 15.65 -26.93 -10.22
C PRO A 135 14.27 -26.27 -10.20
N ASP A 136 13.36 -26.67 -11.08
CA ASP A 136 12.00 -26.13 -11.09
C ASP A 136 11.26 -26.38 -9.78
N LEU A 137 10.34 -25.48 -9.44
CA LEU A 137 9.61 -25.48 -8.16
C LEU A 137 8.39 -26.40 -8.18
N GLY A 138 8.03 -26.95 -9.33
CA GLY A 138 6.92 -27.88 -9.50
C GLY A 138 6.65 -28.22 -10.96
N GLU A 139 5.77 -29.18 -11.18
CA GLU A 139 5.45 -29.75 -12.51
C GLU A 139 4.44 -28.94 -13.31
N ARG A 140 3.86 -27.89 -12.71
CA ARG A 140 2.72 -27.14 -13.27
C ARG A 140 3.02 -25.65 -13.29
N CYS A 141 2.90 -25.02 -14.46
CA CYS A 141 3.06 -23.58 -14.63
C CYS A 141 1.72 -22.88 -14.74
N VAL A 142 1.40 -22.05 -13.75
CA VAL A 142 0.14 -21.26 -13.70
C VAL A 142 -0.07 -20.42 -14.96
N LEU A 143 1.00 -19.81 -15.49
CA LEU A 143 0.88 -18.94 -16.67
C LEU A 143 0.57 -19.74 -17.93
N TYR A 144 1.21 -20.89 -18.11
CA TYR A 144 0.94 -21.77 -19.24
C TYR A 144 -0.46 -22.37 -19.16
N GLU A 145 -0.87 -22.88 -17.99
CA GLU A 145 -2.20 -23.46 -17.79
C GLU A 145 -3.33 -22.44 -17.93
N THR A 146 -3.07 -21.17 -17.58
CA THR A 146 -4.08 -20.12 -17.66
C THR A 146 -4.16 -19.53 -19.07
N PHE A 147 -3.01 -19.19 -19.67
CA PHE A 147 -2.94 -18.39 -20.91
C PHE A 147 -2.54 -19.18 -22.15
N GLY A 148 -2.23 -20.46 -22.00
CA GLY A 148 -1.73 -21.32 -23.07
C GLY A 148 -0.28 -21.04 -23.47
N ARG A 149 0.37 -20.03 -22.89
CA ARG A 149 1.80 -19.73 -23.13
C ARG A 149 2.38 -18.99 -21.92
N CYS A 150 3.58 -19.36 -21.51
CA CYS A 150 4.28 -18.66 -20.43
C CYS A 150 5.19 -17.56 -20.99
N ASN A 151 4.91 -16.29 -20.68
CA ASN A 151 5.72 -15.16 -21.16
C ASN A 151 7.15 -15.09 -20.58
N TYR A 152 7.48 -15.97 -19.63
CA TYR A 152 8.83 -16.09 -19.07
C TYR A 152 9.66 -17.20 -19.74
N GLY A 153 9.04 -18.10 -20.52
CA GLY A 153 9.73 -19.16 -21.25
C GLY A 153 10.76 -19.89 -20.38
N ALA A 154 12.01 -19.97 -20.85
CA ALA A 154 13.09 -20.66 -20.14
C ALA A 154 13.46 -20.06 -18.75
N THR A 155 13.15 -18.79 -18.48
CA THR A 155 13.44 -18.18 -17.17
C THR A 155 12.37 -18.48 -16.12
N CYS A 156 11.22 -19.03 -16.53
CA CYS A 156 10.17 -19.49 -15.63
C CYS A 156 10.71 -20.53 -14.64
N ARG A 157 10.30 -20.47 -13.37
CA ARG A 157 10.64 -21.46 -12.32
C ARG A 157 9.82 -22.76 -12.40
N PHE A 158 9.06 -22.91 -13.47
CA PHE A 158 8.22 -24.06 -13.82
C PHE A 158 8.39 -24.37 -15.32
N ALA A 159 9.59 -24.11 -15.86
CA ALA A 159 9.86 -24.16 -17.30
C ALA A 159 9.65 -25.57 -17.87
N GLY A 160 10.03 -26.63 -17.16
CA GLY A 160 9.84 -28.02 -17.56
C GLY A 160 8.38 -28.41 -17.80
N ALA A 161 7.42 -27.65 -17.26
CA ALA A 161 5.99 -27.85 -17.54
C ALA A 161 5.55 -27.38 -18.93
N HIS A 162 6.36 -26.56 -19.61
CA HIS A 162 5.99 -25.89 -20.86
C HIS A 162 7.16 -25.60 -21.80
N LEU A 163 8.29 -26.29 -21.65
CA LEU A 163 9.40 -26.30 -22.60
C LEU A 163 9.42 -27.64 -23.34
N GLY A 164 9.60 -27.60 -24.66
CA GLY A 164 9.78 -28.79 -25.48
C GLY A 164 11.22 -29.32 -25.45
N GLU A 165 11.49 -30.32 -26.30
CA GLU A 165 12.78 -31.01 -26.36
C GLU A 165 13.93 -30.09 -26.79
N ASP A 166 13.62 -29.07 -27.62
CA ASP A 166 14.57 -28.08 -28.11
C ASP A 166 14.55 -26.79 -27.27
N PHE A 167 13.98 -26.84 -26.06
CA PHE A 167 13.79 -25.72 -25.14
C PHE A 167 12.92 -24.59 -25.71
N GLU A 168 12.08 -24.90 -26.69
CA GLU A 168 11.06 -24.01 -27.23
C GLU A 168 9.88 -23.87 -26.25
N ASN A 169 9.32 -22.67 -26.20
CA ASN A 169 8.19 -22.37 -25.32
C ASN A 169 6.90 -22.92 -25.93
N LEU A 170 6.34 -23.96 -25.31
CA LEU A 170 5.14 -24.62 -25.79
C LEU A 170 3.94 -23.67 -25.77
N VAL A 171 3.02 -23.89 -26.71
CA VAL A 171 1.81 -23.09 -26.88
C VAL A 171 0.59 -24.00 -26.97
N ASN A 172 -0.37 -23.80 -26.07
CA ASN A 172 -1.71 -24.32 -26.19
C ASN A 172 -2.57 -23.33 -27.00
N PRO A 173 -2.96 -23.66 -28.24
CA PRO A 173 -3.64 -22.73 -29.15
C PRO A 173 -5.05 -22.35 -28.68
N ASP A 174 -5.77 -23.25 -28.02
CA ASP A 174 -7.15 -23.00 -27.58
C ASP A 174 -7.20 -21.95 -26.47
N LEU A 175 -6.33 -22.12 -25.47
CA LEU A 175 -6.17 -21.14 -24.38
C LEU A 175 -5.61 -19.83 -24.91
N LEU A 176 -4.63 -19.85 -25.81
CA LEU A 176 -4.07 -18.63 -26.38
C LEU A 176 -5.16 -17.81 -27.11
N LYS A 177 -5.97 -18.48 -27.93
CA LYS A 177 -7.10 -17.88 -28.65
C LYS A 177 -8.16 -17.33 -27.69
N GLN A 178 -8.40 -18.00 -26.56
CA GLN A 178 -9.33 -17.51 -25.53
C GLN A 178 -8.91 -16.15 -24.94
N TRP A 179 -7.60 -15.87 -24.88
CA TRP A 179 -7.05 -14.64 -24.29
C TRP A 179 -6.57 -13.62 -25.30
N GLU A 180 -6.64 -13.94 -26.59
CA GLU A 180 -6.25 -13.03 -27.67
C GLU A 180 -7.03 -11.72 -27.61
N GLY A 181 -6.30 -10.59 -27.70
CA GLY A 181 -6.87 -9.24 -27.62
C GLY A 181 -7.36 -8.80 -26.22
N LYS A 182 -7.35 -9.66 -25.21
CA LYS A 182 -7.82 -9.30 -23.86
C LYS A 182 -6.72 -8.60 -23.07
N THR A 183 -7.02 -7.40 -22.58
CA THR A 183 -6.14 -6.66 -21.66
C THR A 183 -6.56 -6.94 -20.22
N LEU A 184 -5.79 -7.78 -19.52
CA LEU A 184 -6.11 -8.18 -18.14
C LEU A 184 -5.74 -7.12 -17.12
N VAL A 185 -4.62 -6.43 -17.35
CA VAL A 185 -4.13 -5.38 -16.47
C VAL A 185 -3.96 -4.09 -17.26
N LYS A 186 -4.53 -3.01 -16.75
CA LYS A 186 -4.43 -1.65 -17.30
C LYS A 186 -3.45 -0.80 -16.49
N ASN A 187 -3.20 0.43 -16.96
CA ASN A 187 -2.38 1.46 -16.29
C ASN A 187 -0.88 1.12 -16.21
N HIS A 188 -0.35 0.54 -17.28
CA HIS A 188 1.09 0.27 -17.40
C HIS A 188 1.89 1.55 -17.69
N LEU A 189 3.03 1.72 -17.04
CA LEU A 189 3.99 2.76 -17.40
C LEU A 189 4.74 2.36 -18.69
N SER A 190 4.39 2.99 -19.81
CA SER A 190 5.11 2.81 -21.07
C SER A 190 6.54 3.36 -20.98
N LYS A 191 7.45 2.83 -21.80
CA LYS A 191 8.84 3.30 -21.84
C LYS A 191 8.96 4.73 -22.35
N ASP A 192 8.09 5.13 -23.26
CA ASP A 192 8.06 6.49 -23.80
C ASP A 192 7.58 7.48 -22.76
N LEU A 193 6.47 7.20 -22.06
CA LEU A 193 5.99 8.03 -20.97
C LEU A 193 7.03 8.14 -19.85
N GLN A 194 7.66 7.01 -19.48
CA GLN A 194 8.75 7.02 -18.50
C GLN A 194 9.91 7.93 -18.92
N ARG A 195 10.29 7.90 -20.21
CA ARG A 195 11.34 8.74 -20.76
C ARG A 195 10.93 10.21 -20.75
N GLU A 196 9.70 10.54 -21.10
CA GLU A 196 9.17 11.90 -21.07
C GLU A 196 9.16 12.49 -19.66
N LEU A 197 8.69 11.73 -18.67
CA LEU A 197 8.67 12.15 -17.27
C LEU A 197 10.09 12.41 -16.75
N ARG A 198 11.02 11.49 -16.99
CA ARG A 198 12.42 11.63 -16.56
C ARG A 198 13.15 12.80 -17.24
N LYS A 199 12.83 13.05 -18.51
CA LYS A 199 13.37 14.20 -19.27
C LYS A 199 12.57 15.50 -19.03
N LYS A 200 11.55 15.48 -18.16
CA LYS A 200 10.65 16.61 -17.88
C LYS A 200 10.01 17.19 -19.15
N LYS A 201 9.70 16.34 -20.13
CA LYS A 201 9.09 16.71 -21.42
C LYS A 201 7.58 16.53 -21.46
N PHE A 202 6.99 15.86 -20.47
CA PHE A 202 5.55 15.69 -20.40
C PHE A 202 4.84 17.04 -20.22
N SER A 203 3.79 17.30 -21.00
CA SER A 203 3.07 18.58 -20.97
C SER A 203 2.02 18.64 -19.87
N PHE A 204 2.11 19.68 -19.03
CA PHE A 204 1.21 19.99 -17.92
C PHE A 204 0.49 21.33 -18.14
N GLU A 205 -0.10 21.52 -19.33
CA GLU A 205 -0.74 22.76 -19.74
C GLU A 205 -1.90 23.15 -18.81
N ALA A 206 -2.80 22.22 -18.47
CA ALA A 206 -3.96 22.52 -17.64
C ALA A 206 -3.54 22.87 -16.21
N SER A 207 -2.55 22.16 -15.66
CA SER A 207 -1.98 22.48 -14.35
C SER A 207 -1.30 23.85 -14.36
N ARG A 208 -0.52 24.16 -15.40
CA ARG A 208 0.18 25.45 -15.52
C ARG A 208 -0.83 26.61 -15.59
N GLU A 209 -1.88 26.45 -16.38
CA GLU A 209 -2.97 27.43 -16.47
C GLU A 209 -3.61 27.68 -15.10
N TYR A 210 -3.99 26.62 -14.38
CA TYR A 210 -4.59 26.72 -13.05
C TYR A 210 -3.68 27.39 -12.04
N LEU A 211 -2.42 26.94 -11.95
CA LEU A 211 -1.45 27.45 -10.97
C LEU A 211 -1.13 28.94 -11.22
N ASN A 212 -1.08 29.37 -12.48
CA ASN A 212 -0.92 30.78 -12.82
C ASN A 212 -2.13 31.63 -12.38
N ARG A 213 -3.36 31.11 -12.54
CA ARG A 213 -4.57 31.78 -12.05
C ARG A 213 -4.56 31.90 -10.52
N LEU A 214 -4.13 30.85 -9.82
CA LEU A 214 -4.02 30.84 -8.37
C LEU A 214 -2.98 31.86 -7.86
N ALA A 215 -1.81 31.94 -8.51
CA ALA A 215 -0.78 32.91 -8.18
C ALA A 215 -1.27 34.36 -8.34
N LYS A 216 -1.96 34.66 -9.44
CA LYS A 216 -2.58 36.00 -9.67
C LYS A 216 -3.60 36.35 -8.59
N ARG A 217 -4.47 35.41 -8.21
CA ARG A 217 -5.46 35.63 -7.13
C ARG A 217 -4.78 35.94 -5.78
N ASN A 218 -3.67 35.26 -5.47
CA ASN A 218 -2.92 35.51 -4.24
C ASN A 218 -2.21 36.87 -4.27
N HIS A 219 -1.68 37.30 -5.42
CA HIS A 219 -1.09 38.62 -5.60
C HIS A 219 -2.11 39.75 -5.39
N ILE A 220 -3.33 39.59 -5.93
CA ILE A 220 -4.42 40.57 -5.75
C ILE A 220 -4.85 40.66 -4.28
N LYS A 221 -4.94 39.53 -3.57
CA LYS A 221 -5.23 39.52 -2.12
C LYS A 221 -4.11 40.12 -1.27
N GLY A 222 -2.85 39.97 -1.68
CA GLY A 222 -1.68 40.57 -1.01
C GLY A 222 -1.58 42.08 -1.21
N ALA A 223 -1.94 42.58 -2.40
CA ALA A 223 -1.94 44.00 -2.71
C ALA A 223 -3.02 44.79 -1.94
N GLY A 224 -4.13 44.14 -1.54
CA GLY A 224 -5.16 44.75 -0.69
C GLY A 224 -4.81 44.84 0.81
N SER A 225 -3.61 44.40 1.23
CA SER A 225 -3.22 44.28 2.64
C SER A 225 -1.92 45.03 3.01
N LYS A 226 -1.36 45.87 2.13
CA LYS A 226 -0.20 46.71 2.50
C LYS A 226 -0.35 48.12 1.94
N GLY A 227 -0.59 49.08 2.83
CA GLY A 227 -0.24 50.47 2.60
C GLY A 227 1.29 50.62 2.58
N GLY A 228 1.76 51.51 1.71
CA GLY A 228 3.04 52.23 1.74
C GLY A 228 4.31 51.41 1.96
N GLY A 229 5.03 51.09 0.89
CA GLY A 229 6.42 50.65 0.96
C GLY A 229 6.87 50.01 -0.35
N GLU A 230 7.55 50.78 -1.20
CA GLU A 230 8.17 50.33 -2.44
C GLU A 230 9.21 49.24 -2.18
N ALA A 231 9.16 48.15 -2.95
CA ALA A 231 10.28 47.24 -3.13
C ALA A 231 10.17 46.59 -4.52
N GLU A 232 11.25 46.71 -5.30
CA GLU A 232 11.41 46.23 -6.66
C GLU A 232 11.14 44.73 -6.80
N ALA A 233 10.41 44.38 -7.87
CA ALA A 233 10.17 43.01 -8.27
C ALA A 233 11.36 42.50 -9.10
N ALA A 234 12.19 41.65 -8.49
CA ALA A 234 13.16 40.84 -9.21
C ALA A 234 12.55 39.48 -9.59
N ASP A 235 12.75 39.15 -10.86
CA ASP A 235 12.40 37.95 -11.61
C ASP A 235 12.66 36.64 -10.85
N LEU A 236 11.64 35.78 -10.75
CA LEU A 236 11.74 34.42 -10.20
C LEU A 236 11.18 33.40 -11.19
N ALA A 237 11.71 33.44 -12.41
CA ALA A 237 11.63 32.35 -13.38
C ALA A 237 13.02 31.79 -13.67
N GLY A 238 13.57 30.99 -12.75
CA GLY A 238 14.74 30.17 -13.04
C GLY A 238 15.56 29.79 -11.82
N ARG A 239 15.93 28.51 -11.77
CA ARG A 239 16.85 27.87 -10.80
C ARG A 239 16.22 27.47 -9.46
N VAL A 240 15.61 26.29 -9.44
CA VAL A 240 15.76 25.38 -8.29
C VAL A 240 16.67 24.26 -8.75
N GLY A 241 17.97 24.44 -8.48
CA GLY A 241 18.94 23.36 -8.47
C GLY A 241 18.56 22.38 -7.36
N LEU A 242 18.45 21.12 -7.75
CA LEU A 242 18.55 19.99 -6.85
C LEU A 242 20.03 19.81 -6.54
N ASP A 243 20.38 19.85 -5.26
CA ASP A 243 21.42 19.05 -4.60
C ASP A 243 21.09 19.20 -3.10
N GLY A 244 20.94 18.16 -2.29
CA GLY A 244 21.85 17.04 -2.10
C GLY A 244 22.31 17.08 -0.65
N ALA A 245 21.42 16.75 0.30
CA ALA A 245 21.78 16.58 1.70
C ALA A 245 22.14 15.11 1.96
N THR A 246 23.42 14.81 1.79
CA THR A 246 24.10 13.70 2.45
C THR A 246 24.85 14.29 3.64
N GLU A 247 24.59 13.78 4.85
CA GLU A 247 25.44 14.05 6.00
C GLU A 247 26.73 13.23 5.92
N GLU A 248 27.83 13.97 5.96
CA GLU A 248 29.08 13.78 6.71
C GLU A 248 29.88 12.46 6.62
N VAL A 249 31.08 12.57 6.02
CA VAL A 249 32.35 12.29 6.71
C VAL A 249 33.39 13.35 6.31
N VAL A 250 34.11 13.83 7.32
CA VAL A 250 35.08 14.93 7.46
C VAL A 250 36.27 15.04 6.47
N ASP A 251 36.47 16.29 6.01
CA ASP A 251 37.67 17.15 6.09
C ASP A 251 39.04 16.72 5.49
N VAL A 252 39.56 17.50 4.52
CA VAL A 252 40.63 18.51 4.71
C VAL A 252 41.15 19.05 3.35
N ALA A 253 41.13 20.38 3.27
CA ALA A 253 41.74 21.37 2.37
C ALA A 253 42.94 21.01 1.46
N ARG A 254 43.00 21.66 0.27
CA ARG A 254 43.93 22.78 -0.08
C ARG A 254 43.85 23.19 -1.57
N LEU A 255 43.79 24.53 -1.80
CA LEU A 255 44.57 25.40 -2.72
C LEU A 255 44.79 24.92 -4.18
N SER A 256 44.72 25.72 -5.26
CA SER A 256 44.84 27.17 -5.51
C SER A 256 44.86 27.40 -7.05
N GLN A 257 44.49 28.61 -7.52
CA GLN A 257 45.04 29.35 -8.69
C GLN A 257 44.89 28.71 -10.10
N ASP A 258 44.72 29.36 -11.25
CA ASP A 258 44.67 30.73 -11.82
C ASP A 258 43.75 30.59 -13.08
N GLY A 259 43.08 31.59 -13.65
CA GLY A 259 43.61 32.82 -14.25
C GLY A 259 42.71 33.19 -15.44
N ASP A 260 42.27 34.46 -15.46
CA ASP A 260 41.58 35.13 -16.57
C ASP A 260 42.62 35.55 -17.64
N PRO A 261 42.23 35.84 -18.90
CA PRO A 261 42.05 37.27 -19.22
C PRO A 261 41.00 37.65 -20.29
N ALA A 262 40.42 38.83 -20.06
CA ALA A 262 40.16 39.98 -20.97
C ALA A 262 39.36 39.75 -22.28
N LEU A 263 38.12 40.28 -22.39
CA LEU A 263 37.72 41.65 -22.76
C LEU A 263 37.88 42.01 -24.26
N GLY A 264 36.73 42.12 -24.94
CA GLY A 264 36.55 42.87 -26.18
C GLY A 264 35.17 43.52 -26.16
N ALA A 265 35.14 44.84 -25.97
CA ALA A 265 33.94 45.67 -25.93
C ALA A 265 33.45 46.02 -27.35
N ALA A 266 32.14 45.98 -27.59
CA ALA A 266 31.48 46.76 -28.64
C ALA A 266 29.98 46.91 -28.35
N GLU A 267 29.64 48.11 -27.88
CA GLU A 267 28.51 48.96 -28.29
C GLU A 267 27.07 48.37 -28.37
N ASN A 268 26.22 48.88 -27.46
CA ASN A 268 24.77 48.89 -27.60
C ASN A 268 24.32 49.83 -28.75
N PRO A 269 23.36 49.39 -29.56
CA PRO A 269 22.36 50.30 -30.09
C PRO A 269 20.95 49.92 -29.61
N SER A 270 20.39 50.89 -28.90
CA SER A 270 18.99 51.30 -28.83
C SER A 270 17.92 50.45 -29.55
N SER A 271 16.86 50.22 -28.79
CA SER A 271 15.50 49.81 -29.14
C SER A 271 15.01 50.20 -30.54
N VAL A 272 14.57 49.20 -31.30
CA VAL A 272 13.46 49.35 -32.26
C VAL A 272 12.53 48.15 -32.10
N ALA A 273 11.32 48.40 -31.60
CA ALA A 273 10.26 47.42 -31.51
C ALA A 273 9.77 47.05 -32.91
N ALA A 274 9.83 45.77 -33.27
CA ALA A 274 9.16 45.25 -34.46
C ALA A 274 7.65 45.16 -34.18
N PRO A 275 6.77 45.56 -35.12
CA PRO A 275 5.32 45.50 -34.92
C PRO A 275 4.87 44.03 -34.91
N SER A 276 4.14 43.64 -33.86
CA SER A 276 3.53 42.31 -33.77
C SER A 276 2.44 42.17 -34.84
N GLU A 277 2.62 41.22 -35.76
CA GLU A 277 1.56 40.84 -36.70
C GLU A 277 0.31 40.38 -35.94
N PRO A 278 -0.90 40.80 -36.37
CA PRO A 278 -2.14 40.39 -35.74
C PRO A 278 -2.37 38.90 -36.00
N ILE A 279 -2.51 38.14 -34.90
CA ILE A 279 -2.87 36.71 -34.91
C ILE A 279 -4.11 36.52 -35.79
N PRO A 280 -4.07 35.65 -36.82
CA PRO A 280 -5.23 35.45 -37.67
C PRO A 280 -6.38 34.87 -36.85
N LYS A 281 -7.53 35.54 -36.86
CA LYS A 281 -8.78 35.00 -36.33
C LYS A 281 -9.11 33.72 -37.11
N ARG A 282 -8.87 32.56 -36.50
CA ARG A 282 -9.33 31.29 -37.04
C ARG A 282 -10.85 31.26 -36.91
N VAL A 283 -11.54 31.43 -38.03
CA VAL A 283 -12.98 31.18 -38.16
C VAL A 283 -13.13 29.78 -38.75
N GLY A 284 -13.54 28.84 -37.92
CA GLY A 284 -13.83 27.45 -38.28
C GLY A 284 -14.79 26.86 -37.25
N ALA A 285 -15.51 25.81 -37.61
CA ALA A 285 -16.36 25.09 -36.66
C ALA A 285 -15.47 24.45 -35.58
N VAL A 286 -15.73 24.80 -34.32
CA VAL A 286 -15.19 24.09 -33.16
C VAL A 286 -16.03 22.82 -33.03
N THR A 287 -15.41 21.65 -33.15
CA THR A 287 -16.07 20.40 -32.76
C THR A 287 -16.18 20.38 -31.23
N ASP A 288 -17.29 19.87 -30.67
CA ASP A 288 -17.58 19.90 -29.22
C ASP A 288 -16.45 19.30 -28.35
N GLU A 289 -15.63 18.44 -28.97
CA GLU A 289 -14.49 17.75 -28.38
C GLU A 289 -13.30 18.67 -28.05
N ASP A 290 -13.21 19.88 -28.63
CA ASP A 290 -11.98 20.67 -28.58
C ASP A 290 -11.92 21.80 -27.53
N LEU A 291 -13.02 22.20 -26.86
CA LEU A 291 -12.96 23.38 -25.96
C LEU A 291 -13.85 23.35 -24.70
N VAL A 292 -14.67 22.33 -24.46
CA VAL A 292 -15.58 22.33 -23.30
C VAL A 292 -14.99 21.50 -22.16
N ARG A 293 -14.36 22.17 -21.18
CA ARG A 293 -14.11 21.54 -19.87
C ARG A 293 -15.44 21.08 -19.29
N LEU A 294 -15.50 19.82 -18.87
CA LEU A 294 -16.67 19.28 -18.19
C LEU A 294 -17.05 20.22 -17.04
N ARG A 295 -18.28 20.73 -17.08
CA ARG A 295 -18.88 21.41 -15.93
C ARG A 295 -18.88 20.42 -14.76
N PRO A 296 -18.81 20.90 -13.51
CA PRO A 296 -18.90 20.02 -12.35
C PRO A 296 -20.11 19.07 -12.38
N CYS A 297 -21.22 19.46 -13.01
CA CYS A 297 -22.41 18.62 -13.20
C CYS A 297 -22.28 17.55 -14.29
N GLU A 298 -21.32 17.68 -15.20
CA GLU A 298 -21.09 16.77 -16.33
C GLU A 298 -20.04 15.70 -16.00
N LYS A 299 -19.30 15.86 -14.89
CA LYS A 299 -18.42 14.80 -14.39
C LYS A 299 -19.23 13.55 -14.04
N ARG A 300 -18.65 12.38 -14.33
CA ARG A 300 -19.25 11.08 -14.00
C ARG A 300 -19.62 11.07 -12.52
N LYS A 301 -20.88 10.84 -12.17
CA LYS A 301 -21.28 10.76 -10.77
C LYS A 301 -20.74 9.47 -10.16
N LEU A 302 -20.07 9.59 -9.03
CA LEU A 302 -19.59 8.46 -8.24
C LEU A 302 -20.70 7.99 -7.28
N ASP A 303 -21.47 6.99 -7.69
CA ASP A 303 -22.45 6.36 -6.80
C ASP A 303 -21.90 5.08 -6.17
N LEU A 304 -21.53 5.18 -4.89
CA LEU A 304 -21.02 4.06 -4.09
C LEU A 304 -21.98 3.68 -2.96
N ASN A 305 -23.23 4.15 -2.96
CA ASN A 305 -24.13 3.92 -1.83
C ASN A 305 -24.30 2.41 -1.55
N GLY A 306 -24.17 2.02 -0.28
CA GLY A 306 -24.29 0.63 0.16
C GLY A 306 -23.17 -0.33 -0.30
N LYS A 307 -22.14 0.16 -1.01
CA LYS A 307 -21.04 -0.68 -1.50
C LYS A 307 -19.98 -0.93 -0.42
N LEU A 308 -19.41 -2.13 -0.41
CA LEU A 308 -18.29 -2.47 0.48
C LEU A 308 -16.96 -2.07 -0.15
N TYR A 309 -16.25 -1.16 0.51
CA TYR A 309 -15.02 -0.57 -0.01
C TYR A 309 -13.77 -1.15 0.68
N LEU A 310 -12.91 -1.85 -0.07
CA LEU A 310 -11.58 -2.22 0.41
C LEU A 310 -10.68 -0.98 0.52
N ALA A 311 -10.16 -0.73 1.72
CA ALA A 311 -9.26 0.39 1.98
C ALA A 311 -7.97 0.31 1.15
N PRO A 312 -7.35 1.47 0.84
CA PRO A 312 -5.97 1.51 0.35
C PRO A 312 -5.01 1.10 1.47
N LEU A 313 -4.34 -0.04 1.29
CA LEU A 313 -3.53 -0.70 2.32
C LEU A 313 -2.06 -0.76 1.89
N THR A 314 -1.22 0.19 2.31
CA THR A 314 0.20 0.17 1.93
C THR A 314 0.87 -1.17 2.29
N THR A 315 1.65 -1.73 1.38
CA THR A 315 2.33 -3.04 1.37
C THR A 315 1.43 -4.22 1.02
N CYS A 316 0.25 -4.33 1.62
CA CYS A 316 -0.58 -5.53 1.49
C CYS A 316 -1.72 -5.36 0.46
N GLY A 317 -2.14 -4.14 0.16
CA GLY A 317 -3.19 -3.78 -0.81
C GLY A 317 -2.76 -3.86 -2.27
N ASN A 318 -1.79 -4.73 -2.56
CA ASN A 318 -1.29 -5.00 -3.91
C ASN A 318 -2.38 -5.67 -4.76
N LEU A 319 -2.22 -5.61 -6.09
CA LEU A 319 -3.22 -6.12 -7.04
C LEU A 319 -3.63 -7.58 -6.77
N PRO A 320 -2.72 -8.54 -6.49
CA PRO A 320 -3.10 -9.89 -6.10
C PRO A 320 -4.05 -9.95 -4.90
N PHE A 321 -3.77 -9.19 -3.84
CA PHE A 321 -4.64 -9.16 -2.65
C PHE A 321 -6.01 -8.55 -2.95
N ARG A 322 -6.07 -7.47 -3.76
CA ARG A 322 -7.34 -6.86 -4.15
C ARG A 322 -8.20 -7.82 -4.97
N ARG A 323 -7.59 -8.66 -5.83
CA ARG A 323 -8.30 -9.74 -6.56
C ARG A 323 -8.89 -10.77 -5.62
N ILE A 324 -8.17 -11.18 -4.57
CA ILE A 324 -8.72 -12.05 -3.52
C ILE A 324 -9.94 -11.39 -2.89
N CYS A 325 -9.84 -10.14 -2.45
CA CYS A 325 -10.99 -9.42 -1.88
C CYS A 325 -12.17 -9.28 -2.86
N LYS A 326 -11.92 -9.04 -4.16
CA LYS A 326 -12.97 -9.02 -5.20
C LYS A 326 -13.69 -10.36 -5.30
N ARG A 327 -12.96 -11.48 -5.29
CA ARG A 327 -13.53 -12.84 -5.30
C ARG A 327 -14.45 -13.08 -4.09
N TYR A 328 -14.09 -12.52 -2.94
CA TYR A 328 -14.88 -12.58 -1.71
C TYR A 328 -15.92 -11.46 -1.57
N GLY A 329 -16.20 -10.70 -2.64
CA GLY A 329 -17.32 -9.77 -2.66
C GLY A 329 -17.01 -8.33 -2.26
N ALA A 330 -15.75 -7.88 -2.29
CA ALA A 330 -15.46 -6.45 -2.28
C ALA A 330 -16.08 -5.77 -3.53
N ASP A 331 -16.77 -4.65 -3.35
CA ASP A 331 -17.41 -3.94 -4.46
C ASP A 331 -16.47 -2.89 -5.05
N VAL A 332 -15.80 -2.13 -4.17
CA VAL A 332 -14.87 -1.05 -4.54
C VAL A 332 -13.46 -1.43 -4.09
N THR A 333 -12.50 -1.19 -4.97
CA THR A 333 -11.07 -1.39 -4.71
C THR A 333 -10.31 -0.10 -4.93
N CYS A 334 -9.21 0.07 -4.21
CA CYS A 334 -8.32 1.21 -4.40
C CYS A 334 -6.87 0.75 -4.30
N GLY A 335 -6.03 1.29 -5.19
CA GLY A 335 -4.60 1.07 -5.15
C GLY A 335 -3.98 1.50 -3.82
N GLU A 336 -2.76 1.04 -3.56
CA GLU A 336 -2.01 1.55 -2.42
C GLU A 336 -1.73 3.06 -2.58
N MET A 337 -1.45 3.72 -1.46
CA MET A 337 -1.07 5.13 -1.45
C MET A 337 0.17 5.38 -2.33
N ALA A 338 -0.01 6.14 -3.41
CA ALA A 338 1.05 6.47 -4.36
C ALA A 338 1.58 7.90 -4.16
N MET A 339 2.90 8.06 -4.03
CA MET A 339 3.59 9.32 -3.85
C MET A 339 3.65 10.11 -5.17
N CYS A 340 3.01 11.28 -5.22
CA CYS A 340 2.94 12.09 -6.43
C CYS A 340 4.32 12.45 -7.01
N THR A 341 5.30 12.73 -6.13
CA THR A 341 6.68 13.04 -6.56
C THR A 341 7.33 11.89 -7.32
N ASN A 342 7.10 10.65 -6.89
CA ASN A 342 7.70 9.46 -7.48
C ASN A 342 7.01 9.10 -8.81
N LEU A 343 5.70 9.33 -8.90
CA LEU A 343 4.93 9.19 -10.14
C LEU A 343 5.44 10.15 -11.21
N LEU A 344 5.60 11.43 -10.88
CA LEU A 344 6.13 12.46 -11.78
C LEU A 344 7.59 12.19 -12.21
N GLN A 345 8.36 11.43 -11.43
CA GLN A 345 9.72 10.99 -11.77
C GLN A 345 9.73 9.72 -12.65
N GLY A 346 8.56 9.14 -12.97
CA GLY A 346 8.46 7.90 -13.74
C GLY A 346 9.07 6.70 -13.00
N GLN A 347 8.96 6.66 -11.66
CA GLN A 347 9.48 5.55 -10.86
C GLN A 347 8.60 4.29 -11.01
N SER A 348 9.14 3.23 -11.62
CA SER A 348 8.36 2.03 -11.95
C SER A 348 7.68 1.36 -10.75
N SER A 349 8.30 1.40 -9.57
CA SER A 349 7.72 0.80 -8.36
C SER A 349 6.47 1.54 -7.87
N GLU A 350 6.42 2.86 -8.08
CA GLU A 350 5.26 3.68 -7.70
C GLU A 350 4.13 3.51 -8.71
N TRP A 351 4.48 3.48 -9.99
CA TRP A 351 3.52 3.24 -11.08
C TRP A 351 2.87 1.84 -11.00
N ALA A 352 3.55 0.87 -10.40
CA ALA A 352 2.96 -0.45 -10.16
C ALA A 352 1.73 -0.41 -9.25
N LEU A 353 1.61 0.61 -8.38
CA LEU A 353 0.47 0.79 -7.47
C LEU A 353 -0.80 1.23 -8.19
N LEU A 354 -0.67 1.76 -9.41
CA LEU A 354 -1.77 2.29 -10.23
C LEU A 354 -2.45 1.22 -11.09
N LYS A 355 -1.87 0.02 -11.15
CA LYS A 355 -2.36 -1.08 -11.98
C LYS A 355 -3.75 -1.54 -11.53
N ARG A 356 -4.63 -1.72 -12.51
CA ARG A 356 -6.00 -2.23 -12.37
C ARG A 356 -6.13 -3.56 -13.09
N HIS A 357 -6.66 -4.58 -12.43
CA HIS A 357 -7.06 -5.84 -13.05
C HIS A 357 -8.48 -5.73 -13.62
N HIS A 358 -8.79 -6.43 -14.71
CA HIS A 358 -10.09 -6.36 -15.38
C HIS A 358 -11.28 -6.82 -14.51
N THR A 359 -11.03 -7.58 -13.44
CA THR A 359 -12.05 -7.98 -12.45
C THR A 359 -12.36 -6.89 -11.42
N GLU A 360 -11.65 -5.77 -11.44
CA GLU A 360 -11.90 -4.63 -10.55
C GLU A 360 -12.91 -3.69 -11.24
N ASP A 361 -14.21 -3.89 -11.00
CA ASP A 361 -15.29 -3.13 -11.66
C ASP A 361 -15.30 -1.64 -11.28
N LEU A 362 -14.98 -1.36 -10.02
CA LEU A 362 -14.84 -0.01 -9.46
C LEU A 362 -13.47 0.11 -8.80
N PHE A 363 -12.59 0.88 -9.44
CA PHE A 363 -11.20 1.03 -9.04
C PHE A 363 -10.79 2.50 -8.89
N GLY A 364 -10.24 2.83 -7.73
CA GLY A 364 -9.63 4.12 -7.47
C GLY A 364 -8.12 4.09 -7.30
N VAL A 365 -7.50 5.27 -7.46
CA VAL A 365 -6.09 5.49 -7.14
C VAL A 365 -5.98 6.51 -6.01
N GLN A 366 -5.29 6.15 -4.93
CA GLN A 366 -5.01 7.08 -3.85
C GLN A 366 -3.65 7.77 -4.03
N LEU A 367 -3.66 9.10 -4.07
CA LEU A 367 -2.49 9.96 -4.17
C LEU A 367 -2.09 10.56 -2.83
N GLU A 368 -0.78 10.67 -2.60
CA GLU A 368 -0.16 11.31 -1.45
C GLU A 368 0.82 12.41 -1.87
N GLY A 369 0.76 13.54 -1.16
CA GLY A 369 1.58 14.71 -1.39
C GLY A 369 1.15 15.91 -0.54
N ALA A 370 1.97 16.96 -0.55
CA ALA A 370 1.81 18.10 0.36
C ALA A 370 1.61 19.46 -0.34
N PHE A 371 1.82 19.50 -1.67
CA PHE A 371 1.93 20.75 -2.42
C PHE A 371 0.93 20.80 -3.58
N PRO A 372 0.18 21.91 -3.75
CA PRO A 372 -0.79 22.08 -4.83
C PRO A 372 -0.19 21.86 -6.22
N ASP A 373 1.02 22.34 -6.48
CA ASP A 373 1.69 22.22 -7.78
C ASP A 373 1.93 20.76 -8.20
N THR A 374 2.34 19.95 -7.23
CA THR A 374 2.76 18.56 -7.40
C THR A 374 1.54 17.68 -7.51
N MET A 375 0.54 17.90 -6.63
CA MET A 375 -0.73 17.16 -6.66
C MET A 375 -1.52 17.45 -7.93
N THR A 376 -1.60 18.72 -8.36
CA THR A 376 -2.33 19.11 -9.59
C THR A 376 -1.67 18.52 -10.83
N ARG A 377 -0.34 18.61 -10.96
CA ARG A 377 0.39 17.98 -12.07
C ARG A 377 0.23 16.47 -12.08
N CYS A 378 0.29 15.83 -10.91
CA CYS A 378 0.09 14.39 -10.82
C CYS A 378 -1.34 14.00 -11.23
N ALA A 379 -2.35 14.77 -10.84
CA ALA A 379 -3.72 14.56 -11.25
C ALA A 379 -3.90 14.69 -12.77
N GLU A 380 -3.31 15.71 -13.42
CA GLU A 380 -3.31 15.85 -14.88
C GLU A 380 -2.59 14.69 -15.59
N LEU A 381 -1.45 14.23 -15.03
CA LEU A 381 -0.74 13.06 -15.53
C LEU A 381 -1.65 11.83 -15.51
N LEU A 382 -2.33 11.58 -14.40
CA LEU A 382 -3.25 10.44 -14.29
C LEU A 382 -4.39 10.56 -15.30
N ASN A 383 -5.02 11.74 -15.40
CA ASN A 383 -6.13 11.98 -16.32
C ASN A 383 -5.78 11.65 -17.78
N LYS A 384 -4.53 11.92 -18.18
CA LYS A 384 -4.05 11.71 -19.55
C LYS A 384 -3.54 10.30 -19.83
N THR A 385 -3.22 9.51 -18.81
CA THR A 385 -2.39 8.30 -19.00
C THR A 385 -2.94 7.02 -18.40
N ILE A 386 -3.94 7.10 -17.53
CA ILE A 386 -4.53 5.92 -16.88
C ILE A 386 -6.05 5.95 -16.85
N GLU A 387 -6.66 4.78 -16.66
CA GLU A 387 -8.09 4.61 -16.49
C GLU A 387 -8.42 4.34 -15.02
N VAL A 388 -9.25 5.20 -14.43
CA VAL A 388 -9.71 5.11 -13.03
C VAL A 388 -11.17 5.53 -12.92
N ASP A 389 -11.90 4.97 -11.96
CA ASP A 389 -13.28 5.38 -11.66
C ASP A 389 -13.32 6.58 -10.71
N PHE A 390 -12.27 6.79 -9.91
CA PHE A 390 -12.08 7.96 -9.06
C PHE A 390 -10.60 8.11 -8.66
N VAL A 391 -10.24 9.33 -8.24
CA VAL A 391 -8.94 9.62 -7.62
C VAL A 391 -9.19 10.00 -6.16
N ASP A 392 -8.43 9.43 -5.23
CA ASP A 392 -8.53 9.71 -3.80
C ASP A 392 -7.32 10.49 -3.30
N VAL A 393 -7.54 11.49 -2.44
CA VAL A 393 -6.46 12.22 -1.77
C VAL A 393 -6.27 11.68 -0.36
N ASN A 394 -5.05 11.22 -0.06
CA ASN A 394 -4.71 10.80 1.29
C ASN A 394 -4.48 12.01 2.20
N VAL A 395 -5.39 12.20 3.15
CA VAL A 395 -5.33 13.21 4.22
C VAL A 395 -5.40 12.52 5.59
N GLY A 396 -5.09 11.22 5.63
CA GLY A 396 -5.26 10.37 6.81
C GLY A 396 -4.00 9.60 7.24
N CYS A 397 -2.99 9.51 6.38
CA CYS A 397 -1.76 8.77 6.66
C CYS A 397 -1.05 9.38 7.88
N PRO A 398 -0.83 8.61 8.97
CA PRO A 398 -0.21 9.15 10.16
C PRO A 398 1.33 9.03 10.15
N ILE A 399 1.92 8.36 9.15
CA ILE A 399 3.36 8.02 9.11
C ILE A 399 4.20 9.29 9.22
N ASP A 400 5.20 9.29 10.11
CA ASP A 400 5.97 10.50 10.41
C ASP A 400 6.76 11.01 9.20
N LEU A 401 7.27 10.12 8.35
CA LEU A 401 7.92 10.50 7.09
C LEU A 401 7.01 11.32 6.16
N VAL A 402 5.71 10.99 6.14
CA VAL A 402 4.70 11.68 5.32
C VAL A 402 4.26 12.97 6.01
N TYR A 403 3.95 12.88 7.31
CA TYR A 403 3.52 14.01 8.14
C TYR A 403 4.56 15.14 8.17
N ASN A 404 5.84 14.81 8.37
CA ASN A 404 6.93 15.78 8.46
C ASN A 404 7.17 16.50 7.13
N LYS A 405 6.87 15.85 5.99
CA LYS A 405 6.86 16.48 4.67
C LYS A 405 5.62 17.34 4.41
N GLY A 406 4.67 17.36 5.35
CA GLY A 406 3.43 18.13 5.27
C GLY A 406 2.29 17.42 4.55
N GLY A 407 2.41 16.13 4.24
CA GLY A 407 1.38 15.31 3.62
C GLY A 407 0.53 14.53 4.65
N GLY A 408 -0.37 13.69 4.15
CA GLY A 408 -1.27 12.88 4.96
C GLY A 408 -2.08 13.73 5.94
N CYS A 409 -2.20 13.28 7.18
CA CYS A 409 -2.95 14.01 8.20
C CYS A 409 -2.39 15.40 8.58
N ALA A 410 -1.17 15.76 8.17
CA ALA A 410 -0.66 17.12 8.36
C ALA A 410 -1.49 18.16 7.58
N LEU A 411 -2.10 17.75 6.47
CA LEU A 411 -2.97 18.62 5.66
C LEU A 411 -4.24 19.04 6.40
N MET A 412 -4.69 18.29 7.42
CA MET A 412 -5.87 18.66 8.22
C MET A 412 -5.68 19.98 8.97
N ASN A 413 -4.44 20.27 9.41
CA ASN A 413 -4.10 21.55 10.06
C ASN A 413 -3.74 22.65 9.06
N ARG A 414 -3.70 22.35 7.76
CA ARG A 414 -3.24 23.24 6.68
C ARG A 414 -4.35 23.46 5.65
N VAL A 415 -5.52 23.88 6.13
CA VAL A 415 -6.76 23.99 5.35
C VAL A 415 -6.57 24.76 4.03
N ASN A 416 -5.85 25.89 4.04
CA ASN A 416 -5.58 26.66 2.81
C ASN A 416 -4.77 25.87 1.76
N LYS A 417 -3.81 25.05 2.20
CA LYS A 417 -3.06 24.17 1.28
C LYS A 417 -3.93 23.04 0.77
N LEU A 418 -4.76 22.44 1.64
CA LEU A 418 -5.70 21.40 1.26
C LEU A 418 -6.73 21.92 0.24
N GLU A 419 -7.27 23.13 0.44
CA GLU A 419 -8.16 23.79 -0.53
C GLU A 419 -7.49 23.90 -1.90
N ALA A 420 -6.26 24.45 -1.94
CA ALA A 420 -5.53 24.63 -3.17
C ALA A 420 -5.24 23.31 -3.89
N ILE A 421 -4.93 22.23 -3.15
CA ILE A 421 -4.76 20.88 -3.68
C ILE A 421 -6.08 20.37 -4.28
N VAL A 422 -7.16 20.34 -3.49
CA VAL A 422 -8.46 19.77 -3.90
C VAL A 422 -9.00 20.50 -5.12
N ARG A 423 -9.01 21.85 -5.10
CA ARG A 423 -9.51 22.65 -6.22
C ARG A 423 -8.64 22.49 -7.48
N GLY A 424 -7.32 22.38 -7.32
CA GLY A 424 -6.40 22.19 -8.44
C GLY A 424 -6.57 20.83 -9.10
N MET A 425 -6.62 19.75 -8.30
CA MET A 425 -6.88 18.41 -8.81
C MET A 425 -8.26 18.31 -9.46
N ASN A 426 -9.30 18.87 -8.83
CA ASN A 426 -10.65 18.86 -9.40
C ASN A 426 -10.75 19.68 -10.68
N TYR A 427 -9.85 20.63 -10.94
CA TYR A 427 -9.83 21.39 -12.18
C TYR A 427 -9.27 20.60 -13.37
N VAL A 428 -8.36 19.64 -13.14
CA VAL A 428 -7.68 18.89 -14.20
C VAL A 428 -8.17 17.45 -14.38
N LEU A 429 -8.94 16.93 -13.44
CA LEU A 429 -9.48 15.56 -13.48
C LEU A 429 -10.90 15.53 -14.08
N ASP A 430 -11.14 14.58 -14.98
CA ASP A 430 -12.47 14.21 -15.42
C ASP A 430 -13.13 13.24 -14.44
N ALA A 431 -12.32 12.38 -13.81
CA ALA A 431 -12.76 11.46 -12.77
C ALA A 431 -13.13 12.19 -11.45
N PRO A 432 -14.11 11.69 -10.68
CA PRO A 432 -14.44 12.17 -9.35
C PRO A 432 -13.25 12.17 -8.39
N LEU A 433 -13.16 13.22 -7.58
CA LEU A 433 -12.14 13.34 -6.54
C LEU A 433 -12.76 13.00 -5.17
N THR A 434 -12.16 12.05 -4.46
CA THR A 434 -12.52 11.66 -3.10
C THR A 434 -11.42 12.02 -2.13
N VAL A 435 -11.73 12.10 -0.83
CA VAL A 435 -10.73 12.42 0.20
C VAL A 435 -10.87 11.49 1.40
N LYS A 436 -9.77 10.87 1.81
CA LYS A 436 -9.71 10.06 3.03
C LYS A 436 -9.04 10.82 4.17
N ILE A 437 -9.77 11.06 5.25
CA ILE A 437 -9.33 11.80 6.45
C ILE A 437 -9.32 10.93 7.72
N ARG A 438 -8.79 11.50 8.80
CA ARG A 438 -8.90 11.03 10.19
C ARG A 438 -9.81 11.98 10.98
N THR A 439 -10.08 11.70 12.25
CA THR A 439 -10.85 12.63 13.10
C THR A 439 -10.10 13.94 13.33
N GLY A 440 -8.77 13.89 13.39
CA GLY A 440 -7.87 15.02 13.59
C GLY A 440 -6.42 14.58 13.74
N VAL A 441 -5.53 15.52 14.07
CA VAL A 441 -4.13 15.22 14.38
C VAL A 441 -3.97 14.77 15.84
N HIS A 442 -4.52 15.54 16.77
CA HIS A 442 -4.36 15.32 18.20
C HIS A 442 -5.51 14.50 18.79
N GLU A 443 -5.24 13.73 19.84
CA GLU A 443 -6.29 13.10 20.64
C GLU A 443 -7.18 14.17 21.31
N LYS A 444 -8.50 13.91 21.43
CA LYS A 444 -9.53 14.83 21.96
C LYS A 444 -9.77 16.13 21.16
N THR A 445 -8.94 16.45 20.17
CA THR A 445 -9.11 17.62 19.30
C THR A 445 -9.53 17.18 17.91
N ASN A 446 -10.82 16.92 17.76
CA ASN A 446 -11.42 16.54 16.48
C ASN A 446 -11.55 17.76 15.55
N LEU A 447 -11.20 17.57 14.27
CA LEU A 447 -11.20 18.59 13.22
C LEU A 447 -12.08 18.24 12.01
N ALA A 448 -12.37 16.95 11.80
CA ALA A 448 -13.09 16.48 10.61
C ALA A 448 -14.42 17.22 10.37
N HIS A 449 -15.25 17.42 11.41
CA HIS A 449 -16.53 18.12 11.34
C HIS A 449 -16.42 19.56 10.80
N LYS A 450 -15.27 20.23 11.01
CA LYS A 450 -15.02 21.60 10.49
C LYS A 450 -14.54 21.60 9.04
N ILE A 451 -13.88 20.53 8.60
CA ILE A 451 -13.24 20.44 7.28
C ILE A 451 -14.21 19.88 6.23
N ILE A 452 -15.09 18.96 6.63
CA ILE A 452 -16.05 18.27 5.73
C ILE A 452 -16.92 19.22 4.91
N PRO A 453 -17.55 20.28 5.48
CA PRO A 453 -18.33 21.24 4.69
C PRO A 453 -17.50 21.91 3.61
N SER A 454 -16.27 22.32 3.94
CA SER A 454 -15.36 22.93 2.98
C SER A 454 -14.97 21.97 1.86
N LEU A 455 -14.72 20.68 2.16
CA LEU A 455 -14.44 19.66 1.14
C LEU A 455 -15.59 19.54 0.13
N ARG A 456 -16.84 19.55 0.61
CA ARG A 456 -18.03 19.58 -0.25
C ARG A 456 -18.03 20.81 -1.16
N ASP A 457 -17.78 21.99 -0.60
CA ASP A 457 -17.77 23.27 -1.34
C ASP A 457 -16.60 23.38 -2.34
N TRP A 458 -15.54 22.58 -2.15
CA TRP A 458 -14.42 22.47 -3.08
C TRP A 458 -14.66 21.44 -4.19
N GLY A 459 -15.79 20.74 -4.14
CA GLY A 459 -16.23 19.79 -5.16
C GLY A 459 -15.74 18.35 -4.96
N VAL A 460 -15.41 17.97 -3.72
CA VAL A 460 -15.15 16.56 -3.37
C VAL A 460 -16.44 15.76 -3.52
N SER A 461 -16.35 14.59 -4.15
CA SER A 461 -17.51 13.73 -4.43
C SER A 461 -17.84 12.78 -3.28
N LEU A 462 -16.86 12.41 -2.46
CA LEU A 462 -17.02 11.52 -1.31
C LEU A 462 -15.90 11.74 -0.31
N VAL A 463 -16.24 11.67 0.99
CA VAL A 463 -15.26 11.67 2.08
C VAL A 463 -15.27 10.34 2.80
N THR A 464 -14.09 9.77 3.07
CA THR A 464 -13.95 8.64 3.99
C THR A 464 -13.32 9.11 5.29
N LEU A 465 -13.97 8.84 6.44
CA LEU A 465 -13.48 9.22 7.76
C LEU A 465 -13.01 7.99 8.54
N HIS A 466 -11.72 7.94 8.87
CA HIS A 466 -11.21 7.01 9.88
C HIS A 466 -11.50 7.56 11.28
N GLY A 467 -12.22 6.81 12.10
CA GLY A 467 -12.67 7.19 13.46
C GLY A 467 -11.55 7.29 14.51
N ARG A 468 -10.32 7.60 14.12
CA ARG A 468 -9.20 7.85 15.04
C ARG A 468 -8.44 9.10 14.64
N SER A 469 -7.83 9.76 15.62
CA SER A 469 -6.82 10.80 15.39
C SER A 469 -5.50 10.19 14.90
N ARG A 470 -4.56 11.03 14.44
CA ARG A 470 -3.20 10.58 14.11
C ARG A 470 -2.50 9.99 15.33
N GLU A 471 -2.54 10.69 16.47
CA GLU A 471 -1.85 10.30 17.71
C GLU A 471 -2.36 8.98 18.27
N GLN A 472 -3.67 8.74 18.18
CA GLN A 472 -4.27 7.48 18.61
C GLN A 472 -3.77 6.28 17.79
N ARG A 473 -3.20 6.47 16.59
CA ARG A 473 -2.71 5.39 15.71
C ARG A 473 -3.72 4.24 15.63
N TYR A 474 -3.44 3.16 16.37
CA TYR A 474 -4.27 1.97 16.57
C TYR A 474 -4.38 1.57 18.05
N THR A 475 -4.08 2.46 18.99
CA THR A 475 -4.07 2.18 20.45
C THR A 475 -5.44 2.35 21.10
N LYS A 476 -6.36 3.03 20.43
CA LYS A 476 -7.76 3.24 20.86
C LYS A 476 -8.74 2.59 19.89
N VAL A 477 -10.00 2.47 20.28
CA VAL A 477 -11.10 2.04 19.39
C VAL A 477 -11.48 3.18 18.46
N ALA A 478 -12.01 2.88 17.27
CA ALA A 478 -12.57 3.88 16.38
C ALA A 478 -13.86 4.49 16.97
N ASP A 479 -13.96 5.81 16.96
CA ASP A 479 -15.10 6.59 17.43
C ASP A 479 -16.20 6.66 16.35
N TRP A 480 -17.15 5.72 16.42
CA TRP A 480 -18.26 5.62 15.47
C TRP A 480 -19.38 6.64 15.74
N ASP A 481 -19.52 7.13 16.97
CA ASP A 481 -20.47 8.18 17.30
C ASP A 481 -20.07 9.51 16.63
N TYR A 482 -18.78 9.84 16.68
CA TYR A 482 -18.25 10.99 15.96
C TYR A 482 -18.29 10.82 14.42
N ILE A 483 -18.16 9.59 13.91
CA ILE A 483 -18.40 9.30 12.48
C ILE A 483 -19.86 9.60 12.14
N ALA A 484 -20.82 9.19 12.97
CA ALA A 484 -22.25 9.44 12.77
C ALA A 484 -22.57 10.94 12.72
N GLU A 485 -21.97 11.74 13.63
CA GLU A 485 -22.07 13.20 13.62
C GLU A 485 -21.53 13.77 12.30
N CYS A 486 -20.33 13.34 11.88
CA CYS A 486 -19.71 13.80 10.64
C CYS A 486 -20.53 13.39 9.40
N ALA A 487 -21.18 12.24 9.41
CA ALA A 487 -22.04 11.78 8.31
C ALA A 487 -23.23 12.74 8.10
N LYS A 488 -23.86 13.21 9.18
CA LYS A 488 -24.93 14.21 9.13
C LYS A 488 -24.44 15.54 8.55
N ILE A 489 -23.23 15.98 8.94
CA ILE A 489 -22.61 17.22 8.45
C ILE A 489 -22.25 17.14 6.95
N ALA A 490 -21.81 15.96 6.49
CA ALA A 490 -21.41 15.75 5.10
C ALA A 490 -22.57 15.89 4.11
N ASN A 491 -23.78 15.49 4.51
CA ASN A 491 -24.99 15.48 3.68
C ASN A 491 -25.17 16.81 2.90
N PRO A 492 -25.45 16.78 1.57
CA PRO A 492 -25.74 15.61 0.73
C PRO A 492 -24.50 14.88 0.16
N MET A 493 -23.27 15.31 0.47
CA MET A 493 -22.07 14.59 0.04
C MET A 493 -21.96 13.27 0.84
N PRO A 494 -21.76 12.11 0.19
CA PRO A 494 -21.65 10.85 0.90
C PRO A 494 -20.41 10.79 1.80
N LEU A 495 -20.58 10.19 2.98
CA LEU A 495 -19.50 9.91 3.91
C LEU A 495 -19.40 8.42 4.19
N PHE A 496 -18.20 7.88 4.02
CA PHE A 496 -17.87 6.51 4.35
C PHE A 496 -17.21 6.42 5.73
N GLY A 497 -17.73 5.53 6.56
CA GLY A 497 -17.13 5.22 7.85
C GLY A 497 -15.97 4.23 7.72
N ASN A 498 -14.90 4.43 8.49
CA ASN A 498 -13.75 3.53 8.51
C ASN A 498 -13.23 3.35 9.93
N GLY A 499 -12.94 2.10 10.30
CA GLY A 499 -12.27 1.76 11.55
C GLY A 499 -12.89 0.56 12.24
N ASP A 500 -12.07 -0.42 12.57
CA ASP A 500 -12.42 -1.54 13.45
C ASP A 500 -13.62 -2.40 13.02
N ILE A 501 -13.83 -2.55 11.71
CA ILE A 501 -14.74 -3.54 11.16
C ILE A 501 -14.00 -4.88 11.02
N PHE A 502 -14.32 -5.83 11.88
CA PHE A 502 -13.73 -7.18 11.93
C PHE A 502 -14.76 -8.30 11.83
N SER A 503 -16.05 -7.98 11.84
CA SER A 503 -17.18 -8.90 11.73
C SER A 503 -18.34 -8.28 10.96
N PHE A 504 -19.33 -9.10 10.58
CA PHE A 504 -20.55 -8.59 9.95
C PHE A 504 -21.41 -7.78 10.94
N GLU A 505 -21.35 -8.09 12.23
CA GLU A 505 -22.01 -7.31 13.28
C GLU A 505 -21.39 -5.94 13.44
N ASP A 506 -20.06 -5.82 13.36
CA ASP A 506 -19.39 -4.52 13.34
C ASP A 506 -19.85 -3.70 12.13
N ALA A 507 -19.92 -4.33 10.96
CA ALA A 507 -20.39 -3.68 9.75
C ALA A 507 -21.85 -3.23 9.86
N ARG A 508 -22.73 -4.07 10.43
CA ARG A 508 -24.15 -3.75 10.65
C ARG A 508 -24.31 -2.54 11.58
N ARG A 509 -23.65 -2.57 12.74
CA ARG A 509 -23.65 -1.43 13.68
C ARG A 509 -23.09 -0.16 13.04
N ALA A 510 -22.05 -0.29 12.21
CA ALA A 510 -21.49 0.82 11.47
C ALA A 510 -22.48 1.39 10.44
N THR A 511 -23.19 0.55 9.68
CA THR A 511 -24.19 1.03 8.70
C THR A 511 -25.38 1.72 9.36
N GLU A 512 -25.73 1.36 10.60
CA GLU A 512 -26.80 2.03 11.37
C GLU A 512 -26.44 3.47 11.78
N THR A 513 -25.17 3.88 11.68
CA THR A 513 -24.73 5.26 12.01
C THR A 513 -25.13 6.32 10.99
N GLY A 514 -25.75 5.93 9.86
CA GLY A 514 -26.17 6.84 8.79
C GLY A 514 -25.06 7.17 7.79
N VAL A 515 -23.93 6.46 7.82
CA VAL A 515 -22.91 6.53 6.76
C VAL A 515 -23.44 5.95 5.45
N SER A 516 -22.99 6.49 4.31
CA SER A 516 -23.39 6.01 2.98
C SER A 516 -22.74 4.67 2.59
N GLY A 517 -21.74 4.25 3.36
CA GLY A 517 -21.01 3.00 3.16
C GLY A 517 -19.89 2.84 4.16
N ILE A 518 -19.25 1.67 4.14
CA ILE A 518 -18.14 1.34 5.03
C ILE A 518 -16.89 1.00 4.23
N MET A 519 -15.75 1.47 4.73
CA MET A 519 -14.45 1.08 4.22
C MET A 519 -13.79 0.10 5.19
N ILE A 520 -13.38 -1.06 4.68
CA ILE A 520 -12.83 -2.18 5.46
C ILE A 520 -11.32 -2.27 5.21
N ALA A 521 -10.54 -2.35 6.28
CA ALA A 521 -9.08 -2.31 6.23
C ALA A 521 -8.46 -3.59 6.81
N ARG A 522 -8.10 -3.58 8.11
CA ARG A 522 -7.45 -4.72 8.77
C ARG A 522 -8.33 -5.96 8.84
N GLY A 523 -9.65 -5.82 8.92
CA GLY A 523 -10.57 -6.96 8.85
C GLY A 523 -10.36 -7.79 7.59
N ALA A 524 -10.23 -7.14 6.43
CA ALA A 524 -9.96 -7.83 5.17
C ALA A 524 -8.57 -8.49 5.12
N LEU A 525 -7.55 -7.89 5.77
CA LEU A 525 -6.22 -8.51 5.87
C LEU A 525 -6.19 -9.75 6.76
N ILE A 526 -7.06 -9.81 7.77
CA ILE A 526 -7.17 -10.95 8.67
C ILE A 526 -8.00 -12.05 8.01
N LYS A 527 -9.14 -11.68 7.42
CA LYS A 527 -10.04 -12.57 6.69
C LYS A 527 -10.65 -11.88 5.48
N PRO A 528 -10.15 -12.14 4.25
CA PRO A 528 -10.71 -11.54 3.04
C PRO A 528 -12.19 -11.84 2.81
N TRP A 529 -12.69 -12.97 3.32
CA TRP A 529 -14.10 -13.36 3.26
C TRP A 529 -15.02 -12.53 4.17
N ILE A 530 -14.51 -11.54 4.93
CA ILE A 530 -15.35 -10.59 5.67
C ILE A 530 -16.38 -9.88 4.78
N PHE A 531 -16.05 -9.64 3.51
CA PHE A 531 -17.01 -9.05 2.57
C PHE A 531 -18.19 -10.00 2.30
N THR A 532 -17.94 -11.30 2.15
CA THR A 532 -18.97 -12.34 2.05
C THR A 532 -19.79 -12.42 3.34
N GLU A 533 -19.14 -12.45 4.50
CA GLU A 533 -19.84 -12.46 5.80
C GLU A 533 -20.79 -11.27 5.95
N ILE A 534 -20.38 -10.08 5.52
CA ILE A 534 -21.22 -8.87 5.55
C ILE A 534 -22.40 -8.99 4.59
N LYS A 535 -22.19 -9.49 3.38
CA LYS A 535 -23.27 -9.68 2.40
C LYS A 535 -24.27 -10.74 2.83
N GLU A 536 -23.80 -11.81 3.45
CA GLU A 536 -24.62 -12.94 3.90
C GLU A 536 -25.15 -12.78 5.34
N GLN A 537 -24.70 -11.76 6.08
CA GLN A 537 -25.04 -11.51 7.48
C GLN A 537 -24.82 -12.75 8.38
N ARG A 538 -23.70 -13.45 8.17
CA ARG A 538 -23.30 -14.61 8.98
C ARG A 538 -21.79 -14.76 9.08
N HIS A 539 -21.33 -15.45 10.11
CA HIS A 539 -19.95 -15.87 10.22
C HIS A 539 -19.62 -17.04 9.29
N TRP A 540 -18.39 -17.03 8.77
CA TRP A 540 -17.82 -18.13 8.01
C TRP A 540 -16.74 -18.83 8.84
N ASP A 541 -16.98 -20.11 9.14
CA ASP A 541 -16.00 -21.02 9.74
C ASP A 541 -15.39 -21.91 8.66
N ILE A 542 -14.45 -21.36 7.89
CA ILE A 542 -13.81 -22.13 6.82
C ILE A 542 -12.68 -23.01 7.36
N SER A 543 -12.50 -24.16 6.73
CA SER A 543 -11.46 -25.13 7.04
C SER A 543 -10.05 -24.57 6.78
N SER A 544 -9.03 -25.23 7.35
CA SER A 544 -7.62 -24.97 7.04
C SER A 544 -7.30 -25.16 5.55
N ALA A 545 -7.91 -26.17 4.91
CA ALA A 545 -7.76 -26.45 3.48
C ALA A 545 -8.32 -25.31 2.60
N GLU A 546 -9.52 -24.82 2.90
CA GLU A 546 -10.10 -23.67 2.19
C GLU A 546 -9.24 -22.41 2.37
N ARG A 547 -8.69 -22.19 3.56
CA ARG A 547 -7.74 -21.09 3.82
C ARG A 547 -6.45 -21.24 3.01
N LEU A 548 -5.94 -22.46 2.84
CA LEU A 548 -4.76 -22.70 2.01
C LEU A 548 -5.05 -22.46 0.53
N GLU A 549 -6.24 -22.82 0.04
CA GLU A 549 -6.65 -22.51 -1.34
C GLU A 549 -6.67 -21.01 -1.61
N ILE A 550 -7.07 -20.18 -0.63
CA ILE A 550 -6.97 -18.72 -0.74
C ILE A 550 -5.52 -18.28 -0.92
N LEU A 551 -4.58 -18.87 -0.16
CA LEU A 551 -3.17 -18.55 -0.29
C LEU A 551 -2.60 -19.03 -1.63
N LYS A 552 -3.04 -20.18 -2.15
CA LYS A 552 -2.71 -20.67 -3.50
C LYS A 552 -3.21 -19.72 -4.58
N ASP A 553 -4.42 -19.18 -4.46
CA ASP A 553 -4.92 -18.19 -5.40
C ASP A 553 -4.12 -16.89 -5.34
N TYR A 554 -3.73 -16.46 -4.13
CA TYR A 554 -2.86 -15.31 -3.97
C TYR A 554 -1.50 -15.51 -4.67
N THR A 555 -0.88 -16.67 -4.51
CA THR A 555 0.39 -16.96 -5.19
C THR A 555 0.22 -17.04 -6.69
N ARG A 556 -0.83 -17.68 -7.21
CA ARG A 556 -1.18 -17.67 -8.65
C ARG A 556 -1.29 -16.25 -9.20
N TYR A 557 -2.06 -15.39 -8.54
CA TYR A 557 -2.20 -13.98 -8.93
C TYR A 557 -0.88 -13.20 -8.80
N GLY A 558 -0.04 -13.55 -7.82
CA GLY A 558 1.29 -13.00 -7.66
C GLY A 558 2.23 -13.35 -8.80
N LEU A 559 2.25 -14.61 -9.23
CA LEU A 559 3.06 -15.07 -10.36
C LEU A 559 2.60 -14.44 -11.68
N GLU A 560 1.29 -14.24 -11.88
CA GLU A 560 0.75 -13.48 -13.01
C GLU A 560 1.21 -12.02 -12.98
N HIS A 561 1.19 -11.38 -11.80
CA HIS A 561 1.42 -9.96 -11.66
C HIS A 561 2.90 -9.55 -11.61
N TRP A 562 3.74 -10.33 -10.92
CA TRP A 562 5.16 -10.05 -10.69
C TRP A 562 6.09 -10.94 -11.49
N GLY A 563 5.64 -12.13 -11.87
CA GLY A 563 6.36 -13.07 -12.73
C GLY A 563 6.53 -14.45 -12.15
N SER A 564 6.73 -15.41 -13.06
CA SER A 564 7.10 -16.78 -12.72
C SER A 564 8.60 -17.05 -12.76
N ASP A 565 9.43 -16.04 -13.07
CA ASP A 565 10.88 -16.09 -12.91
C ASP A 565 11.30 -16.01 -11.44
N THR A 566 12.59 -16.25 -11.15
CA THR A 566 13.12 -16.25 -9.78
C THR A 566 12.74 -14.97 -9.02
N MET A 567 12.87 -13.81 -9.68
CA MET A 567 12.54 -12.52 -9.09
C MET A 567 11.03 -12.38 -8.80
N GLY A 568 10.16 -12.82 -9.72
CA GLY A 568 8.72 -12.77 -9.57
C GLY A 568 8.21 -13.68 -8.45
N VAL A 569 8.73 -14.92 -8.37
CA VAL A 569 8.44 -15.86 -7.28
C VAL A 569 8.81 -15.26 -5.92
N GLU A 570 10.03 -14.75 -5.77
CA GLU A 570 10.50 -14.20 -4.49
C GLU A 570 9.81 -12.90 -4.10
N ARG A 571 9.38 -12.10 -5.09
CA ARG A 571 8.51 -10.95 -4.84
C ARG A 571 7.14 -11.39 -4.34
N THR A 572 6.55 -12.41 -4.96
CA THR A 572 5.29 -13.02 -4.51
C THR A 572 5.39 -13.52 -3.08
N ARG A 573 6.45 -14.31 -2.78
CA ARG A 573 6.75 -14.82 -1.44
C ARG A 573 6.85 -13.69 -0.42
N ARG A 574 7.60 -12.64 -0.73
CA ARG A 574 7.79 -11.52 0.19
C ARG A 574 6.47 -10.84 0.56
N PHE A 575 5.57 -10.61 -0.40
CA PHE A 575 4.27 -9.99 -0.11
C PHE A 575 3.28 -10.95 0.54
N LEU A 576 3.34 -12.25 0.21
CA LEU A 576 2.61 -13.29 0.93
C LEU A 576 2.98 -13.30 2.42
N LEU A 577 4.27 -13.29 2.75
CA LEU A 577 4.75 -13.26 4.14
C LEU A 577 4.31 -11.98 4.89
N GLU A 578 4.24 -10.83 4.20
CA GLU A 578 3.67 -9.61 4.80
C GLU A 578 2.20 -9.79 5.13
N TRP A 579 1.45 -10.47 4.27
CA TRP A 579 0.04 -10.71 4.49
C TRP A 579 -0.23 -11.77 5.57
N LEU A 580 0.55 -12.86 5.62
CA LEU A 580 0.51 -13.87 6.68
C LEU A 580 0.67 -13.26 8.08
N SER A 581 1.47 -12.20 8.22
CA SER A 581 1.61 -11.44 9.48
C SER A 581 0.33 -10.74 9.98
N PHE A 582 -0.73 -10.70 9.15
CA PHE A 582 -2.07 -10.29 9.54
C PHE A 582 -3.02 -11.47 9.63
N MET A 583 -2.99 -12.38 8.66
CA MET A 583 -3.91 -13.53 8.61
C MET A 583 -3.76 -14.45 9.82
N CYS A 584 -2.55 -14.57 10.41
CA CYS A 584 -2.34 -15.35 11.64
C CYS A 584 -3.10 -14.86 12.88
N ARG A 585 -3.76 -13.68 12.78
CA ARG A 585 -4.63 -13.17 13.86
C ARG A 585 -6.06 -13.69 13.78
N TYR A 586 -6.44 -14.37 12.69
CA TYR A 586 -7.75 -15.00 12.58
C TYR A 586 -7.80 -16.20 13.53
N ILE A 587 -8.81 -16.23 14.40
CA ILE A 587 -9.15 -17.42 15.17
C ILE A 587 -10.39 -18.01 14.51
N PRO A 588 -10.35 -19.29 14.09
CA PRO A 588 -11.51 -19.98 13.53
C PRO A 588 -12.72 -19.89 14.45
N THR A 589 -13.89 -19.60 13.89
CA THR A 589 -15.07 -19.28 14.72
C THR A 589 -15.55 -20.47 15.52
N GLY A 590 -15.35 -21.70 15.04
CA GLY A 590 -15.68 -22.93 15.76
C GLY A 590 -14.84 -23.17 17.02
N LEU A 591 -13.72 -22.46 17.17
CA LEU A 591 -12.82 -22.56 18.34
C LEU A 591 -13.21 -21.56 19.43
N LEU A 592 -14.05 -20.57 19.11
CA LEU A 592 -14.45 -19.53 20.05
C LEU A 592 -15.66 -19.98 20.89
N GLU A 593 -15.71 -19.55 22.15
CA GLU A 593 -16.85 -19.73 23.05
C GLU A 593 -17.96 -18.74 22.73
N HIS A 594 -17.61 -17.49 22.41
CA HIS A 594 -18.54 -16.46 22.00
C HIS A 594 -18.01 -15.67 20.79
N LEU A 595 -18.93 -15.23 19.95
CA LEU A 595 -18.67 -14.43 18.75
C LEU A 595 -19.19 -13.00 18.94
N PRO A 596 -18.62 -12.00 18.24
CA PRO A 596 -17.47 -12.09 17.33
C PRO A 596 -16.12 -12.00 18.06
N GLN A 597 -15.05 -12.48 17.41
CA GLN A 597 -13.66 -12.24 17.85
C GLN A 597 -13.37 -10.74 17.93
N ARG A 598 -12.86 -10.23 19.06
CA ARG A 598 -12.43 -8.83 19.14
C ARG A 598 -10.93 -8.71 18.90
N ILE A 599 -10.52 -7.77 18.04
CA ILE A 599 -9.10 -7.64 17.68
C ILE A 599 -8.16 -7.28 18.85
N ASN A 600 -8.73 -6.69 19.91
CA ASN A 600 -7.97 -6.31 21.10
C ASN A 600 -7.81 -7.49 22.07
N GLU A 601 -8.61 -8.54 21.90
CA GLU A 601 -8.42 -9.80 22.60
C GLU A 601 -7.19 -10.51 22.06
N ARG A 602 -6.38 -11.02 22.98
CA ARG A 602 -5.15 -11.70 22.63
C ARG A 602 -5.37 -13.19 22.77
N PRO A 603 -5.15 -13.98 21.71
CA PRO A 603 -5.28 -15.42 21.84
C PRO A 603 -4.24 -15.93 22.84
N PRO A 604 -4.63 -16.83 23.77
CA PRO A 604 -3.66 -17.71 24.42
C PRO A 604 -3.03 -18.64 23.38
N TYR A 605 -2.07 -19.48 23.78
CA TYR A 605 -1.65 -20.58 22.90
C TYR A 605 -2.80 -21.57 22.76
N TYR A 606 -3.04 -22.03 21.54
CA TYR A 606 -4.10 -22.97 21.23
C TYR A 606 -3.70 -23.83 20.04
N LEU A 607 -4.12 -25.09 20.05
CA LEU A 607 -4.02 -25.96 18.89
C LEU A 607 -5.28 -25.79 18.04
N GLY A 608 -5.07 -25.64 16.74
CA GLY A 608 -6.15 -25.66 15.76
C GLY A 608 -6.83 -27.04 15.69
N ARG A 609 -7.88 -27.13 14.87
CA ARG A 609 -8.51 -28.43 14.54
C ARG A 609 -7.55 -29.42 13.86
N ASP A 610 -6.51 -28.90 13.21
CA ASP A 610 -5.48 -29.68 12.53
C ASP A 610 -4.14 -28.93 12.53
N TYR A 611 -3.09 -29.62 12.05
CA TYR A 611 -1.74 -29.07 11.92
C TYR A 611 -1.69 -27.73 11.19
N LEU A 612 -2.39 -27.63 10.06
CA LEU A 612 -2.33 -26.47 9.19
C LEU A 612 -3.01 -25.26 9.83
N GLU A 613 -4.08 -25.47 10.59
CA GLU A 613 -4.72 -24.45 11.38
C GLU A 613 -3.82 -23.91 12.48
N THR A 614 -3.12 -24.78 13.21
CA THR A 614 -2.11 -24.40 14.20
C THR A 614 -0.95 -23.63 13.54
N LEU A 615 -0.47 -24.12 12.39
CA LEU A 615 0.62 -23.48 11.64
C LEU A 615 0.24 -22.07 11.18
N MET A 616 -0.99 -21.89 10.68
CA MET A 616 -1.50 -20.58 10.28
C MET A 616 -1.74 -19.64 11.46
N ALA A 617 -1.98 -20.15 12.67
CA ALA A 617 -2.14 -19.34 13.89
C ALA A 617 -0.80 -18.85 14.45
N SER A 618 0.32 -19.48 14.08
CA SER A 618 1.64 -19.14 14.59
C SER A 618 2.06 -17.70 14.25
N GLN A 619 2.76 -17.08 15.20
CA GLN A 619 3.37 -15.75 15.04
C GLN A 619 4.88 -15.84 14.77
N ASN A 620 5.42 -17.05 14.66
CA ASN A 620 6.81 -17.29 14.29
C ASN A 620 7.00 -17.09 12.79
N VAL A 621 8.03 -16.34 12.42
CA VAL A 621 8.37 -16.10 11.01
C VAL A 621 8.78 -17.38 10.27
N GLY A 622 9.40 -18.34 10.97
CA GLY A 622 9.78 -19.65 10.40
C GLY A 622 8.57 -20.41 9.87
N ASP A 623 7.46 -20.39 10.61
CA ASP A 623 6.21 -21.05 10.21
C ASP A 623 5.57 -20.39 8.99
N TRP A 624 5.64 -19.05 8.89
CA TRP A 624 5.19 -18.35 7.69
C TRP A 624 6.05 -18.67 6.47
N ILE A 625 7.36 -18.83 6.67
CA ILE A 625 8.27 -19.29 5.62
C ILE A 625 7.88 -20.71 5.19
N LYS A 626 7.64 -21.62 6.13
CA LYS A 626 7.16 -22.98 5.85
C LYS A 626 5.89 -23.00 5.00
N ILE A 627 4.88 -22.19 5.36
CA ILE A 627 3.65 -22.02 4.54
C ILE A 627 4.00 -21.51 3.13
N SER A 628 4.90 -20.55 3.02
CA SER A 628 5.32 -20.03 1.71
C SER A 628 6.05 -21.08 0.87
N GLU A 629 6.80 -22.00 1.49
CA GLU A 629 7.50 -23.08 0.82
C GLU A 629 6.55 -24.14 0.29
N MET A 630 5.47 -24.44 1.02
CA MET A 630 4.38 -25.29 0.52
C MET A 630 3.77 -24.76 -0.79
N LEU A 631 3.80 -23.44 -1.01
CA LEU A 631 3.10 -22.78 -2.13
C LEU A 631 4.02 -22.35 -3.28
N LEU A 632 5.29 -22.06 -2.99
CA LEU A 632 6.25 -21.47 -3.92
C LEU A 632 7.58 -22.25 -3.94
N GLY A 633 7.64 -23.44 -3.35
CA GLY A 633 8.85 -24.24 -3.21
C GLY A 633 9.87 -23.64 -2.21
N PRO A 634 11.02 -24.29 -2.03
CA PRO A 634 11.99 -23.96 -0.97
C PRO A 634 12.56 -22.56 -1.13
N VAL A 635 12.88 -21.91 -0.01
CA VAL A 635 13.57 -20.62 -0.01
C VAL A 635 15.08 -20.78 -0.27
N PRO A 636 15.77 -19.74 -0.80
CA PRO A 636 17.22 -19.74 -0.82
C PRO A 636 17.83 -19.90 0.58
N ALA A 637 18.98 -20.57 0.71
CA ALA A 637 19.60 -20.88 2.01
C ALA A 637 19.86 -19.67 2.92
N ASN A 638 20.07 -18.48 2.35
CA ASN A 638 20.30 -17.23 3.05
C ASN A 638 19.04 -16.33 3.14
N PHE A 639 17.87 -16.87 2.84
CA PHE A 639 16.62 -16.13 2.88
C PHE A 639 16.31 -15.69 4.31
N THR A 640 16.03 -14.39 4.46
CA THR A 640 15.59 -13.83 5.74
C THR A 640 14.39 -12.93 5.51
N PHE A 641 13.40 -13.07 6.39
CA PHE A 641 12.24 -12.21 6.39
C PHE A 641 12.09 -11.55 7.77
N LEU A 642 11.75 -10.26 7.75
CA LEU A 642 11.43 -9.49 8.95
C LEU A 642 10.19 -8.66 8.63
N PRO A 643 8.99 -8.94 9.15
CA PRO A 643 7.74 -8.28 8.76
C PRO A 643 7.80 -6.75 8.91
N LYS A 644 7.05 -6.03 8.07
CA LYS A 644 7.11 -4.56 8.08
C LYS A 644 6.52 -4.00 9.35
N HIS A 645 5.48 -4.65 9.87
CA HIS A 645 4.80 -4.26 11.10
C HIS A 645 5.38 -5.04 12.28
N LYS A 646 5.81 -4.33 13.34
CA LYS A 646 6.38 -4.92 14.56
C LYS A 646 5.38 -5.68 15.43
N ALA A 647 4.11 -5.73 15.03
CA ALA A 647 3.04 -6.27 15.86
C ALA A 647 3.11 -7.81 15.91
N ASN A 648 3.82 -8.28 16.93
CA ASN A 648 3.89 -9.63 17.51
C ASN A 648 4.72 -10.72 16.78
N SER A 649 5.44 -10.42 15.71
CA SER A 649 6.40 -11.39 15.18
C SER A 649 7.63 -11.51 16.08
N TYR A 650 8.01 -12.73 16.46
CA TYR A 650 9.33 -13.02 17.00
C TYR A 650 10.06 -13.98 16.06
N LYS A 651 11.38 -14.02 16.20
CA LYS A 651 12.25 -14.97 15.53
C LYS A 651 12.73 -15.96 16.58
#